data_AF-A0A1A7YG63-F1
#
_entry.id   AF-A0A1A7YG63-F1
#
_cell.length_a   1.000
_cell.length_b   1.000
_cell.length_c   1.000
_cell.angle_alpha   90.00
_cell.angle_beta   90.00
_cell.angle_gamma   90.00
#
_symmetry.space_group_name_H-M   'P 1'
#
loop_
_entity.id
_entity.type
_entity.pdbx_description
1 polymer ?
#
loop_
_entity_poly.entity_id
_entity_poly.type
_entity_poly.pdbx_seq_one_letter_code
_entity_poly.pdbx_strand_id
1 'polypeptide(L)'
;MSTVGYGDVYAKTTLGRLFMVFFILGEFYQGSVLNPHDLARVKIESADACLILANKYCADPDAEDASNIMRVISIKNYHPKIRIITQMLQYHNKAHLLNIPSWNWKEGDDAICLAELKAGFIAQSCLAQGLSTMLANLFSMRSFIEIEEDTWQKYYLEGVANEMYTEYLSSAFVGLSFPTVCELCYVKLKLLLIAIEFKSEQRESSILINPGNHVKLQDGTLGFFIASDAKEVKRASADGATTPGNSGSQKEAGVRFKADCNIVEDEHPSTLSPKKKQRNGGMRNSPNCSPKMMSRHDPLLIPGNEQIENMDMNVKRYDSTGMFHWCPSKDIEKVILTRSEASMTVLSGHVVVCIFGDVTSALVGLRNLVMPLRASNFHYHELKPIVFVGSLDYLRREWETLHNFPKVSILPGTPLSRADLRAVNINLCDMCVILSANQNNIEDASLQDKECILASLNIKSMQFDDSIGVLQANSQGFTPPGMDRSSPDSSPVHGFVRQASVTTGSNIPIITELVNDSNVQFLDQDDDDDPDTELYLTQPFACGTAFAVSVLDSLMSATYFNDNILTLIRTLVTGGATPELEALLAEENALRGGYSTPQTLANRDRCRVAQLALYDGPFADLGDGGCYGDLFCKALKTYNMLCFGIYRLRDAHLSTPSQCTKRYVITNPPYEFELVPTDLIFCLMQFDHNAGQSRTSLSHSSHSSHSSSKKSSSVHSVPPSNRQNRSSKTREARDKQNATRMNRMSQEKKWFTDEPENAYPRNIQIKPMSTHMANQVNQYKSTSSLIPPIREVEDEC
;
A
#
# COMPACT_ATOMS: atom_id res chain seq x y z
N MET A 1 -11.28 42.17 34.55
CA MET A 1 -10.03 41.52 35.01
C MET A 1 -10.31 40.86 36.35
N SER A 2 -10.51 39.55 36.35
CA SER A 2 -10.53 38.72 37.56
C SER A 2 -9.99 37.36 37.16
N THR A 3 -8.68 37.23 37.22
CA THR A 3 -7.96 35.96 37.11
C THR A 3 -8.30 35.15 38.36
N VAL A 4 -8.99 34.02 38.20
CA VAL A 4 -9.12 33.02 39.27
C VAL A 4 -8.21 31.87 38.86
N GLY A 5 -7.05 31.78 39.51
CA GLY A 5 -6.20 30.60 39.41
C GLY A 5 -6.90 29.42 40.06
N TYR A 6 -6.93 28.29 39.37
CA TYR A 6 -7.30 27.01 39.97
C TYR A 6 -6.06 26.14 40.05
N GLY A 7 -5.76 25.70 41.28
CA GLY A 7 -4.70 24.74 41.57
C GLY A 7 -4.99 23.37 40.97
N ASP A 8 -3.93 22.56 40.89
CA ASP A 8 -3.87 21.22 40.30
C ASP A 8 -5.06 20.32 40.62
N VAL A 9 -6.08 20.33 39.76
CA VAL A 9 -7.12 19.29 39.74
C VAL A 9 -6.59 18.14 38.90
N TYR A 10 -5.99 17.15 39.55
CA TYR A 10 -5.60 15.90 38.88
C TYR A 10 -6.77 14.90 38.95
N ALA A 11 -7.36 14.59 37.80
CA ALA A 11 -8.38 13.55 37.73
C ALA A 11 -7.75 12.15 37.80
N LYS A 12 -8.15 11.36 38.80
CA LYS A 12 -7.65 9.99 39.01
C LYS A 12 -8.21 8.99 38.01
N THR A 13 -9.43 9.21 37.51
CA THR A 13 -10.10 8.33 36.54
C THR A 13 -9.90 8.83 35.12
N THR A 14 -9.81 7.91 34.16
CA THR A 14 -9.68 8.23 32.72
C THR A 14 -10.83 9.11 32.26
N LEU A 15 -12.06 8.83 32.72
CA LEU A 15 -13.24 9.64 32.45
C LEU A 15 -13.14 11.07 33.01
N GLY A 16 -12.57 11.24 34.21
CA GLY A 16 -12.36 12.57 34.78
C GLY A 16 -11.29 13.38 34.04
N ARG A 17 -10.25 12.73 33.50
CA ARG A 17 -9.24 13.39 32.65
C ARG A 17 -9.84 13.79 31.30
N LEU A 18 -10.62 12.90 30.69
CA LEU A 18 -11.38 13.18 29.48
C LEU A 18 -12.32 14.38 29.69
N PHE A 19 -13.03 14.41 30.83
CA PHE A 19 -13.92 15.49 31.20
C PHE A 19 -13.18 16.82 31.42
N MET A 20 -11.97 16.80 31.99
CA MET A 20 -11.13 18.00 32.11
C MET A 20 -10.65 18.52 30.75
N VAL A 21 -10.28 17.65 29.82
CA VAL A 21 -9.89 18.03 28.45
C VAL A 21 -11.09 18.64 27.71
N PHE A 22 -12.27 18.00 27.79
CA PHE A 22 -13.50 18.56 27.21
C PHE A 22 -13.96 19.82 27.90
N PHE A 23 -13.76 19.99 29.20
CA PHE A 23 -14.11 21.23 29.93
C PHE A 23 -13.22 22.41 29.53
N ILE A 24 -11.99 22.17 29.07
CA ILE A 24 -11.06 23.22 28.63
C ILE A 24 -11.25 23.54 27.13
N LEU A 25 -11.66 22.56 26.30
CA LEU A 25 -11.69 22.69 24.84
C LEU A 25 -13.10 22.61 24.21
N GLY A 26 -14.15 22.27 24.95
CA GLY A 26 -15.51 22.09 24.42
C GLY A 26 -16.63 22.09 25.47
N GLU A 27 -17.83 21.66 25.06
CA GLU A 27 -19.02 21.53 25.90
C GLU A 27 -19.64 20.14 25.71
N PHE A 28 -20.12 19.50 26.79
CA PHE A 28 -20.79 18.20 26.73
C PHE A 28 -22.25 18.32 27.16
N TYR A 29 -23.17 17.84 26.31
CA TYR A 29 -24.61 17.82 26.57
C TYR A 29 -25.11 16.38 26.62
N GLN A 30 -25.74 16.00 27.73
CA GLN A 30 -26.43 14.70 27.82
C GLN A 30 -27.75 14.77 27.05
N GLY A 31 -27.92 13.93 26.02
CA GLY A 31 -29.14 13.84 25.21
C GLY A 31 -29.02 12.77 24.13
N SER A 32 -30.02 12.66 23.23
CA SER A 32 -29.99 11.76 22.08
C SER A 32 -30.21 12.52 20.78
N VAL A 33 -29.38 12.25 19.77
CA VAL A 33 -29.54 12.83 18.42
C VAL A 33 -30.83 12.42 17.72
N LEU A 34 -31.51 11.36 18.22
CA LEU A 34 -32.81 10.93 17.69
C LEU A 34 -33.96 11.83 18.16
N ASN A 35 -33.74 12.65 19.19
CA ASN A 35 -34.73 13.57 19.73
C ASN A 35 -34.53 14.99 19.16
N PRO A 36 -35.51 15.56 18.44
CA PRO A 36 -35.40 16.90 17.87
C PRO A 36 -35.16 18.01 18.90
N HIS A 37 -35.64 17.85 20.14
CA HIS A 37 -35.41 18.83 21.21
C HIS A 37 -33.93 18.90 21.62
N ASP A 38 -33.24 17.77 21.60
CA ASP A 38 -31.82 17.71 21.92
C ASP A 38 -30.98 18.31 20.78
N LEU A 39 -31.37 18.07 19.53
CA LEU A 39 -30.76 18.70 18.35
C LEU A 39 -30.86 20.23 18.39
N ALA A 40 -32.01 20.77 18.81
CA ALA A 40 -32.18 22.21 19.01
C ALA A 40 -31.29 22.74 20.15
N ARG A 41 -31.17 21.99 21.25
CA ARG A 41 -30.37 22.38 22.42
C ARG A 41 -28.88 22.48 22.10
N VAL A 42 -28.36 21.58 21.28
CA VAL A 42 -26.97 21.62 20.79
C VAL A 42 -26.78 22.56 19.60
N LYS A 43 -27.82 23.28 19.18
CA LYS A 43 -27.81 24.27 18.09
C LYS A 43 -27.27 23.72 16.76
N ILE A 44 -27.71 22.52 16.39
CA ILE A 44 -27.26 21.83 15.18
C ILE A 44 -27.46 22.68 13.91
N GLU A 45 -28.46 23.56 13.90
CA GLU A 45 -28.77 24.51 12.82
C GLU A 45 -27.67 25.56 12.57
N SER A 46 -26.81 25.82 13.56
CA SER A 46 -25.69 26.75 13.48
C SER A 46 -24.33 26.06 13.47
N ALA A 47 -24.32 24.72 13.55
CA ALA A 47 -23.11 23.93 13.51
C ALA A 47 -22.55 23.86 12.09
N ASP A 48 -21.23 23.85 11.98
CA ASP A 48 -20.53 23.73 10.69
C ASP A 48 -20.63 22.30 10.13
N ALA A 49 -20.41 21.29 10.98
CA ALA A 49 -20.59 19.88 10.63
C ALA A 49 -21.02 19.04 11.83
N CYS A 50 -21.57 17.86 11.56
CA CYS A 50 -21.86 16.84 12.56
C CYS A 50 -21.01 15.59 12.31
N LEU A 51 -20.21 15.20 13.29
CA LEU A 51 -19.37 14.00 13.23
C LEU A 51 -20.02 12.86 14.02
N ILE A 52 -20.26 11.73 13.35
CA ILE A 52 -20.86 10.54 13.95
C ILE A 52 -19.77 9.46 14.04
N LEU A 53 -19.40 9.13 15.28
CA LEU A 53 -18.41 8.10 15.60
C LEU A 53 -19.10 6.74 15.80
N ALA A 54 -18.47 5.68 15.30
CA ALA A 54 -18.97 4.31 15.42
C ALA A 54 -18.20 3.55 16.51
N ASN A 55 -18.89 2.68 17.24
CA ASN A 55 -18.21 1.73 18.11
C ASN A 55 -17.54 0.62 17.28
N LYS A 56 -16.23 0.72 17.09
CA LYS A 56 -15.43 -0.23 16.29
C LYS A 56 -15.42 -1.66 16.83
N TYR A 57 -15.68 -1.83 18.12
CA TYR A 57 -15.57 -3.09 18.86
C TYR A 57 -16.95 -3.66 19.22
N CYS A 58 -17.98 -3.27 18.47
CA CYS A 58 -19.33 -3.80 18.66
C CYS A 58 -19.41 -5.29 18.28
N ALA A 59 -20.29 -6.05 18.93
CA ALA A 59 -20.50 -7.46 18.60
C ALA A 59 -21.06 -7.66 17.18
N ASP A 60 -22.01 -6.81 16.77
CA ASP A 60 -22.65 -6.84 15.46
C ASP A 60 -22.41 -5.52 14.71
N PRO A 61 -21.46 -5.49 13.76
CA PRO A 61 -21.18 -4.31 12.95
C PRO A 61 -22.36 -3.79 12.13
N ASP A 62 -23.24 -4.67 11.66
CA ASP A 62 -24.37 -4.26 10.81
C ASP A 62 -25.43 -3.50 11.64
N ALA A 63 -25.64 -3.91 12.89
CA ALA A 63 -26.55 -3.24 13.80
C ALA A 63 -26.04 -1.84 14.25
N GLU A 64 -24.73 -1.71 14.47
CA GLU A 64 -24.11 -0.41 14.81
C GLU A 64 -24.19 0.55 13.61
N ASP A 65 -23.90 0.07 12.41
CA ASP A 65 -24.06 0.85 11.17
C ASP A 65 -25.50 1.29 10.94
N ALA A 66 -26.48 0.40 11.13
CA ALA A 66 -27.90 0.76 11.06
C ALA A 66 -28.27 1.85 12.06
N SER A 67 -27.71 1.78 13.28
CA SER A 67 -27.90 2.82 14.29
C SER A 67 -27.31 4.17 13.85
N ASN A 68 -26.11 4.17 13.26
CA ASN A 68 -25.49 5.37 12.70
C ASN A 68 -26.31 5.96 11.55
N ILE A 69 -26.80 5.14 10.62
CA ILE A 69 -27.68 5.59 9.53
C ILE A 69 -28.95 6.25 10.08
N MET A 70 -29.55 5.68 11.14
CA MET A 70 -30.72 6.29 11.79
C MET A 70 -30.40 7.65 12.43
N ARG A 71 -29.20 7.82 12.99
CA ARG A 71 -28.71 9.12 13.50
C ARG A 71 -28.57 10.14 12.37
N VAL A 72 -27.99 9.74 11.22
CA VAL A 72 -27.89 10.57 10.01
C VAL A 72 -29.28 11.03 9.55
N ILE A 73 -30.24 10.10 9.44
CA ILE A 73 -31.62 10.41 9.03
C ILE A 73 -32.26 11.44 9.96
N SER A 74 -32.11 11.27 11.28
CA SER A 74 -32.69 12.22 12.25
C SER A 74 -32.14 13.64 12.07
N ILE A 75 -30.81 13.77 11.91
CA ILE A 75 -30.14 15.06 11.73
C ILE A 75 -30.55 15.70 10.40
N LYS A 76 -30.50 14.95 9.29
CA LYS A 76 -30.89 15.45 7.96
C LYS A 76 -32.37 15.81 7.87
N ASN A 77 -33.24 15.16 8.62
CA ASN A 77 -34.64 15.53 8.72
C ASN A 77 -34.85 16.85 9.49
N TYR A 78 -34.01 17.13 10.49
CA TYR A 78 -34.07 18.38 11.24
C TYR A 78 -33.45 19.56 10.47
N HIS A 79 -32.24 19.39 9.94
CA HIS A 79 -31.53 20.40 9.15
C HIS A 79 -30.86 19.75 7.92
N PRO A 80 -31.50 19.77 6.73
CA PRO A 80 -31.01 19.03 5.56
C PRO A 80 -29.64 19.45 5.01
N LYS A 81 -29.26 20.73 5.20
CA LYS A 81 -28.05 21.33 4.61
C LYS A 81 -26.79 21.17 5.44
N ILE A 82 -26.87 20.52 6.60
CA ILE A 82 -25.70 20.34 7.47
C ILE A 82 -24.77 19.31 6.85
N ARG A 83 -23.47 19.56 6.91
CA ARG A 83 -22.45 18.59 6.53
C ARG A 83 -22.34 17.48 7.57
N ILE A 84 -22.47 16.22 7.16
CA ILE A 84 -22.34 15.07 8.06
C ILE A 84 -21.14 14.21 7.65
N ILE A 85 -20.28 13.89 8.62
CA ILE A 85 -19.19 12.93 8.44
C ILE A 85 -19.46 11.75 9.38
N THR A 86 -19.71 10.57 8.82
CA THR A 86 -20.05 9.37 9.60
C THR A 86 -19.03 8.26 9.40
N GLN A 87 -18.74 7.53 10.47
CA GLN A 87 -18.01 6.26 10.38
C GLN A 87 -18.99 5.12 10.07
N MET A 88 -18.59 4.26 9.13
CA MET A 88 -19.29 3.02 8.79
C MET A 88 -18.31 1.86 8.99
N LEU A 89 -18.77 0.76 9.57
CA LEU A 89 -17.95 -0.43 9.81
C LEU A 89 -17.88 -1.28 8.54
N GLN A 90 -19.02 -1.51 7.88
CA GLN A 90 -19.12 -2.36 6.70
C GLN A 90 -19.37 -1.55 5.42
N TYR A 91 -18.84 -2.06 4.30
CA TYR A 91 -18.95 -1.37 3.01
C TYR A 91 -20.37 -1.41 2.43
N HIS A 92 -21.08 -2.53 2.55
CA HIS A 92 -22.45 -2.63 1.99
C HIS A 92 -23.44 -1.68 2.68
N ASN A 93 -23.26 -1.39 3.98
CA ASN A 93 -24.14 -0.47 4.70
C ASN A 93 -23.98 0.99 4.24
N LYS A 94 -22.80 1.35 3.70
CA LYS A 94 -22.53 2.69 3.15
C LYS A 94 -23.51 3.06 2.05
N ALA A 95 -23.96 2.08 1.25
CA ALA A 95 -24.91 2.30 0.17
C ALA A 95 -26.27 2.84 0.65
N HIS A 96 -26.67 2.52 1.89
CA HIS A 96 -27.94 3.01 2.44
C HIS A 96 -27.96 4.53 2.65
N LEU A 97 -26.80 5.17 2.82
CA LEU A 97 -26.72 6.63 2.93
C LEU A 97 -27.11 7.32 1.62
N LEU A 98 -26.82 6.71 0.47
CA LEU A 98 -27.19 7.23 -0.86
C LEU A 98 -28.70 7.22 -1.11
N ASN A 99 -29.46 6.44 -0.34
CA ASN A 99 -30.92 6.43 -0.41
C ASN A 99 -31.55 7.62 0.32
N ILE A 100 -30.79 8.36 1.13
CA ILE A 100 -31.28 9.54 1.84
C ILE A 100 -31.27 10.73 0.86
N PRO A 101 -32.42 11.36 0.57
CA PRO A 101 -32.51 12.40 -0.46
C PRO A 101 -31.72 13.67 -0.13
N SER A 102 -31.51 13.94 1.16
CA SER A 102 -30.73 15.09 1.66
C SER A 102 -29.24 14.78 1.83
N TRP A 103 -28.79 13.57 1.50
CA TRP A 103 -27.38 13.20 1.52
C TRP A 103 -26.71 13.63 0.23
N ASN A 104 -25.74 14.55 0.33
CA ASN A 104 -25.10 15.15 -0.83
C ASN A 104 -23.57 15.21 -0.64
N TRP A 105 -22.89 14.26 -1.26
CA TRP A 105 -21.42 14.19 -1.27
C TRP A 105 -20.76 15.42 -1.90
N LYS A 106 -21.47 16.18 -2.77
CA LYS A 106 -20.94 17.42 -3.34
C LYS A 106 -20.96 18.60 -2.37
N GLU A 107 -21.77 18.52 -1.32
CA GLU A 107 -21.80 19.48 -0.21
C GLU A 107 -20.92 19.03 0.97
N GLY A 108 -20.12 17.98 0.78
CA GLY A 108 -19.15 17.48 1.76
C GLY A 108 -19.70 16.44 2.74
N ASP A 109 -20.87 15.84 2.47
CA ASP A 109 -21.35 14.69 3.25
C ASP A 109 -20.48 13.45 2.94
N ASP A 110 -19.75 12.99 3.94
CA ASP A 110 -18.73 11.95 3.79
C ASP A 110 -19.00 10.74 4.70
N ALA A 111 -18.77 9.55 4.16
CA ALA A 111 -18.89 8.29 4.89
C ALA A 111 -17.54 7.56 4.89
N ILE A 112 -16.88 7.55 6.04
CA ILE A 112 -15.59 6.87 6.24
C ILE A 112 -15.88 5.40 6.55
N CYS A 113 -15.70 4.52 5.57
CA CYS A 113 -15.85 3.08 5.78
C CYS A 113 -14.54 2.46 6.29
N LEU A 114 -14.56 1.98 7.53
CA LEU A 114 -13.38 1.41 8.19
C LEU A 114 -12.92 0.11 7.52
N ALA A 115 -13.84 -0.81 7.19
CA ALA A 115 -13.47 -2.05 6.50
C ALA A 115 -12.91 -1.79 5.08
N GLU A 116 -13.45 -0.79 4.36
CA GLU A 116 -12.96 -0.38 3.04
C GLU A 116 -11.52 0.13 3.12
N LEU A 117 -11.27 1.11 3.98
CA LEU A 117 -9.97 1.75 4.10
C LEU A 117 -8.94 0.81 4.72
N LYS A 118 -9.27 0.12 5.82
CA LYS A 118 -8.38 -0.85 6.49
C LYS A 118 -7.87 -1.90 5.51
N ALA A 119 -8.78 -2.60 4.85
CA ALA A 119 -8.42 -3.66 3.92
C ALA A 119 -7.69 -3.09 2.69
N GLY A 120 -8.07 -1.89 2.24
CA GLY A 120 -7.40 -1.22 1.14
C GLY A 120 -5.95 -0.82 1.47
N PHE A 121 -5.66 -0.26 2.64
CA PHE A 121 -4.29 0.10 3.05
C PHE A 121 -3.39 -1.13 3.09
N ILE A 122 -3.92 -2.24 3.62
CA ILE A 122 -3.23 -3.53 3.65
C ILE A 122 -3.03 -4.06 2.22
N ALA A 123 -4.04 -3.97 1.36
CA ALA A 123 -3.94 -4.38 -0.05
C ALA A 123 -2.85 -3.62 -0.80
N GLN A 124 -2.80 -2.29 -0.70
CA GLN A 124 -1.75 -1.51 -1.34
C GLN A 124 -0.37 -1.82 -0.76
N SER A 125 -0.29 -2.13 0.54
CA SER A 125 0.96 -2.56 1.16
C SER A 125 1.46 -3.91 0.65
N CYS A 126 0.57 -4.78 0.15
CA CYS A 126 0.97 -6.00 -0.55
C CYS A 126 1.60 -5.73 -1.92
N LEU A 127 1.38 -4.56 -2.50
CA LEU A 127 2.02 -4.10 -3.74
C LEU A 127 3.34 -3.38 -3.44
N ALA A 128 3.32 -2.51 -2.43
CA ALA A 128 4.46 -1.71 -1.98
C ALA A 128 4.50 -1.67 -0.45
N GLN A 129 5.36 -2.47 0.18
CA GLN A 129 5.43 -2.60 1.64
C GLN A 129 5.78 -1.26 2.29
N GLY A 130 5.09 -0.88 3.38
CA GLY A 130 5.28 0.42 4.04
C GLY A 130 4.38 1.54 3.54
N LEU A 131 3.62 1.35 2.45
CA LEU A 131 2.70 2.38 1.96
C LEU A 131 1.61 2.75 2.97
N SER A 132 1.09 1.76 3.73
CA SER A 132 0.11 2.02 4.80
C SER A 132 0.62 3.04 5.82
N THR A 133 1.85 2.87 6.30
CA THR A 133 2.53 3.79 7.23
C THR A 133 2.76 5.16 6.61
N MET A 134 3.22 5.19 5.35
CA MET A 134 3.44 6.45 4.63
C MET A 134 2.16 7.28 4.59
N LEU A 135 1.06 6.67 4.14
CA LEU A 135 -0.22 7.36 4.02
C LEU A 135 -0.80 7.70 5.39
N ALA A 136 -0.67 6.83 6.39
CA ALA A 136 -1.08 7.09 7.76
C ALA A 136 -0.46 8.38 8.33
N ASN A 137 0.85 8.56 8.12
CA ASN A 137 1.56 9.75 8.60
C ASN A 137 1.11 11.03 7.87
N LEU A 138 0.64 10.93 6.63
CA LEU A 138 0.27 12.08 5.79
C LEU A 138 -1.07 12.76 6.16
N PHE A 139 -1.97 12.06 6.87
CA PHE A 139 -3.26 12.62 7.31
C PHE A 139 -3.40 12.67 8.84
N SER A 140 -2.43 12.15 9.59
CA SER A 140 -2.34 12.33 11.02
C SER A 140 -1.50 13.56 11.33
N MET A 141 -2.07 14.56 12.01
CA MET A 141 -1.27 15.65 12.56
C MET A 141 -0.31 15.09 13.62
N ARG A 142 1.00 15.23 13.38
CA ARG A 142 2.06 14.77 14.29
C ARG A 142 2.94 15.93 14.69
N SER A 143 3.38 15.94 15.95
CA SER A 143 4.35 16.91 16.43
C SER A 143 5.73 16.58 15.86
N PHE A 144 6.41 17.57 15.31
CA PHE A 144 7.80 17.39 14.89
C PHE A 144 8.71 17.24 16.13
N ILE A 145 9.52 16.20 16.14
CA ILE A 145 10.53 15.92 17.16
C ILE A 145 11.89 15.97 16.48
N GLU A 146 12.77 16.84 16.97
CA GLU A 146 14.13 16.96 16.47
C GLU A 146 15.04 15.94 17.17
N ILE A 147 15.68 15.07 16.38
CA ILE A 147 16.65 14.08 16.87
C ILE A 147 18.03 14.46 16.31
N GLU A 148 18.96 14.79 17.19
CA GLU A 148 20.33 15.13 16.80
C GLU A 148 21.18 13.88 16.44
N GLU A 149 20.87 12.76 17.09
CA GLU A 149 21.58 11.50 16.87
C GLU A 149 21.32 10.91 15.48
N ASP A 150 22.35 10.32 14.88
CA ASP A 150 22.25 9.74 13.54
C ASP A 150 21.65 8.34 13.59
N THR A 151 20.34 8.29 13.83
CA THR A 151 19.55 7.05 13.91
C THR A 151 18.56 6.98 12.75
N TRP A 152 17.97 5.80 12.54
CA TRP A 152 16.90 5.63 11.55
C TRP A 152 15.69 6.52 11.85
N GLN A 153 15.40 6.80 13.14
CA GLN A 153 14.27 7.63 13.59
C GLN A 153 14.39 9.07 13.09
N LYS A 154 15.60 9.64 13.05
CA LYS A 154 15.85 10.99 12.52
C LYS A 154 15.33 11.14 11.09
N TYR A 155 15.76 10.25 10.19
CA TYR A 155 15.34 10.27 8.79
C TYR A 155 13.86 9.91 8.60
N TYR A 156 13.32 9.04 9.45
CA TYR A 156 11.90 8.73 9.46
C TYR A 156 11.05 9.95 9.84
N LEU A 157 11.42 10.67 10.90
CA LEU A 157 10.70 11.83 11.42
C LEU A 157 10.71 13.04 10.49
N GLU A 158 11.77 13.23 9.69
CA GLU A 158 11.76 14.21 8.58
C GLU A 158 10.61 13.93 7.60
N GLY A 159 10.30 12.65 7.35
CA GLY A 159 9.18 12.23 6.52
C GLY A 159 7.82 12.38 7.20
N VAL A 160 7.75 12.14 8.51
CA VAL A 160 6.51 12.24 9.31
C VAL A 160 5.98 13.67 9.38
N ALA A 161 6.84 14.68 9.28
CA ALA A 161 6.46 16.09 9.29
C ALA A 161 5.62 16.54 8.07
N ASN A 162 5.50 15.69 7.05
CA ASN A 162 4.74 16.02 5.85
C ASN A 162 3.26 15.72 6.01
N GLU A 163 2.43 16.62 5.49
CA GLU A 163 0.97 16.50 5.47
C GLU A 163 0.43 16.68 4.04
N MET A 164 -0.81 16.24 3.81
CA MET A 164 -1.51 16.46 2.55
C MET A 164 -2.32 17.75 2.55
N TYR A 165 -2.11 18.56 1.51
CA TYR A 165 -2.78 19.84 1.33
C TYR A 165 -3.39 19.95 -0.07
N THR A 166 -4.38 20.84 -0.19
CA THR A 166 -5.01 21.16 -1.47
C THR A 166 -4.96 22.66 -1.71
N GLU A 167 -4.56 23.07 -2.91
CA GLU A 167 -4.50 24.48 -3.28
C GLU A 167 -4.77 24.67 -4.77
N TYR A 168 -5.39 25.79 -5.14
CA TYR A 168 -5.62 26.13 -6.54
C TYR A 168 -4.31 26.52 -7.22
N LEU A 169 -4.09 25.95 -8.41
CA LEU A 169 -2.91 26.23 -9.22
C LEU A 169 -2.99 27.64 -9.84
N SER A 170 -1.86 28.32 -9.88
CA SER A 170 -1.71 29.62 -10.55
C SER A 170 -2.05 29.53 -12.05
N SER A 171 -2.62 30.62 -12.58
CA SER A 171 -2.88 30.79 -14.02
C SER A 171 -1.62 30.66 -14.91
N ALA A 172 -0.42 30.80 -14.33
CA ALA A 172 0.84 30.58 -15.03
C ALA A 172 1.06 29.12 -15.47
N PHE A 173 0.38 28.16 -14.82
CA PHE A 173 0.49 26.74 -15.14
C PHE A 173 -0.51 26.26 -16.20
N VAL A 174 -1.44 27.12 -16.63
CA VAL A 174 -2.48 26.76 -17.60
C VAL A 174 -1.88 26.41 -18.96
N GLY A 175 -2.33 25.29 -19.53
CA GLY A 175 -1.84 24.78 -20.81
C GLY A 175 -0.54 23.96 -20.73
N LEU A 176 0.13 23.93 -19.57
CA LEU A 176 1.26 23.03 -19.34
C LEU A 176 0.79 21.60 -19.05
N SER A 177 1.66 20.63 -19.32
CA SER A 177 1.44 19.23 -18.94
C SER A 177 1.70 19.02 -17.46
N PHE A 178 0.97 18.07 -16.85
CA PHE A 178 1.13 17.74 -15.45
C PHE A 178 2.58 17.41 -15.05
N PRO A 179 3.34 16.54 -15.77
CA PRO A 179 4.73 16.27 -15.40
C PRO A 179 5.64 17.51 -15.41
N THR A 180 5.42 18.43 -16.35
CA THR A 180 6.18 19.69 -16.42
C THR A 180 5.91 20.57 -15.19
N VAL A 181 4.66 20.66 -14.75
CA VAL A 181 4.30 21.44 -13.56
C VAL A 181 4.76 20.76 -12.29
N CYS A 182 4.66 19.43 -12.20
CA CYS A 182 5.17 18.65 -11.09
C CYS A 182 6.69 18.85 -10.91
N GLU A 183 7.48 18.86 -12.00
CA GLU A 183 8.90 19.20 -11.95
C GLU A 183 9.14 20.63 -11.46
N LEU A 184 8.41 21.63 -11.98
CA LEU A 184 8.56 23.02 -11.56
C LEU A 184 8.21 23.20 -10.07
N CYS A 185 7.12 22.59 -9.62
CA CYS A 185 6.71 22.62 -8.21
C CYS A 185 7.78 21.99 -7.31
N TYR A 186 8.33 20.83 -7.70
CA TYR A 186 9.32 20.13 -6.89
C TYR A 186 10.66 20.89 -6.83
N VAL A 187 11.19 21.30 -7.99
CA VAL A 187 12.51 21.96 -8.08
C VAL A 187 12.48 23.40 -7.59
N LYS A 188 11.46 24.18 -7.94
CA LYS A 188 11.42 25.64 -7.63
C LYS A 188 10.66 25.95 -6.36
N LEU A 189 9.58 25.21 -6.08
CA LEU A 189 8.71 25.49 -4.93
C LEU A 189 8.92 24.52 -3.77
N LYS A 190 9.72 23.46 -3.94
CA LYS A 190 9.89 22.38 -2.95
C LYS A 190 8.55 21.76 -2.54
N LEU A 191 7.60 21.68 -3.49
CA LEU A 191 6.27 21.11 -3.29
C LEU A 191 6.11 19.86 -4.14
N LEU A 192 5.65 18.76 -3.53
CA LEU A 192 5.38 17.52 -4.26
C LEU A 192 3.90 17.47 -4.68
N LEU A 193 3.63 17.72 -5.95
CA LEU A 193 2.28 17.64 -6.54
C LEU A 193 1.97 16.19 -6.95
N ILE A 194 0.94 15.57 -6.35
CA ILE A 194 0.59 14.15 -6.58
C ILE A 194 -0.61 13.96 -7.51
N ALA A 195 -1.62 14.82 -7.38
CA ALA A 195 -2.87 14.67 -8.10
C ALA A 195 -3.47 16.04 -8.44
N ILE A 196 -4.44 16.04 -9.36
CA ILE A 196 -5.22 17.22 -9.73
C ILE A 196 -6.70 16.89 -9.83
N GLU A 197 -7.55 17.88 -9.56
CA GLU A 197 -8.97 17.84 -9.87
C GLU A 197 -9.18 18.20 -11.34
N PHE A 198 -9.61 17.24 -12.15
CA PHE A 198 -9.95 17.45 -13.55
C PHE A 198 -11.46 17.62 -13.72
N LYS A 199 -11.87 18.78 -14.23
CA LYS A 199 -13.26 19.09 -14.57
C LYS A 199 -13.50 18.76 -16.05
N SER A 200 -14.36 17.78 -16.30
CA SER A 200 -14.77 17.40 -17.66
C SER A 200 -15.78 18.41 -18.24
N GLU A 201 -15.97 18.41 -19.57
CA GLU A 201 -16.97 19.24 -20.26
C GLU A 201 -18.41 19.01 -19.74
N GLN A 202 -18.67 17.84 -19.17
CA GLN A 202 -19.95 17.48 -18.54
C GLN A 202 -20.11 18.00 -17.10
N ARG A 203 -19.19 18.85 -16.61
CA ARG A 203 -19.16 19.42 -15.24
C ARG A 203 -19.04 18.40 -14.10
N GLU A 204 -18.55 17.21 -14.40
CA GLU A 204 -18.13 16.26 -13.37
C GLU A 204 -16.66 16.49 -13.04
N SER A 205 -16.40 16.68 -11.75
CA SER A 205 -15.05 16.76 -11.18
C SER A 205 -14.56 15.35 -10.88
N SER A 206 -13.38 15.01 -11.39
CA SER A 206 -12.72 13.73 -11.13
C SER A 206 -11.30 13.98 -10.64
N ILE A 207 -10.83 13.22 -9.67
CA ILE A 207 -9.44 13.31 -9.19
C ILE A 207 -8.58 12.40 -10.06
N LEU A 208 -7.56 12.97 -10.69
CA LEU A 208 -6.57 12.24 -11.48
C LEU A 208 -5.24 12.20 -10.72
N ILE A 209 -4.80 10.98 -10.41
CA ILE A 209 -3.53 10.72 -9.70
C ILE A 209 -2.42 10.54 -10.74
N ASN A 210 -1.40 11.39 -10.67
CA ASN A 210 -0.28 11.45 -11.62
C ASN A 210 -0.74 11.31 -13.10
N PRO A 211 -1.49 12.25 -13.67
CA PRO A 211 -1.90 12.16 -15.08
C PRO A 211 -0.71 12.31 -16.04
N GLY A 212 -0.79 11.64 -17.20
CA GLY A 212 0.25 11.67 -18.21
C GLY A 212 0.35 13.00 -18.99
N ASN A 213 1.33 13.09 -19.90
CA ASN A 213 1.63 14.28 -20.70
C ASN A 213 0.47 14.79 -21.59
N HIS A 214 -0.49 13.90 -21.87
CA HIS A 214 -1.67 14.20 -22.68
C HIS A 214 -2.68 15.10 -21.94
N VAL A 215 -2.67 15.10 -20.60
CA VAL A 215 -3.53 15.99 -19.80
C VAL A 215 -2.86 17.35 -19.66
N LYS A 216 -3.57 18.40 -20.07
CA LYS A 216 -3.16 19.80 -19.89
C LYS A 216 -3.96 20.43 -18.77
N LEU A 217 -3.28 21.24 -17.97
CA LEU A 217 -3.89 21.94 -16.83
C LEU A 217 -4.83 23.04 -17.32
N GLN A 218 -6.02 23.08 -16.72
CA GLN A 218 -7.04 24.08 -16.98
C GLN A 218 -6.99 25.19 -15.92
N ASP A 219 -7.63 26.32 -16.22
CA ASP A 219 -7.76 27.39 -15.23
C ASP A 219 -8.68 26.94 -14.08
N GLY A 220 -8.33 27.31 -12.84
CA GLY A 220 -9.07 26.88 -11.64
C GLY A 220 -8.95 25.39 -11.29
N THR A 221 -7.87 24.72 -11.73
CA THR A 221 -7.54 23.34 -11.33
C THR A 221 -7.07 23.30 -9.87
N LEU A 222 -7.66 22.43 -9.05
CA LEU A 222 -7.19 22.14 -7.70
C LEU A 222 -6.02 21.14 -7.75
N GLY A 223 -4.89 21.45 -7.11
CA GLY A 223 -3.74 20.57 -6.97
C GLY A 223 -3.67 19.95 -5.58
N PHE A 224 -3.24 18.69 -5.51
CA PHE A 224 -3.00 17.95 -4.26
C PHE A 224 -1.50 17.84 -4.01
N PHE A 225 -1.05 18.39 -2.89
CA PHE A 225 0.36 18.51 -2.54
C PHE A 225 0.70 17.75 -1.28
N ILE A 226 1.92 17.23 -1.21
CA ILE A 226 2.60 16.87 0.03
C ILE A 226 3.62 17.97 0.35
N ALA A 227 3.53 18.52 1.56
CA ALA A 227 4.44 19.54 2.07
C ALA A 227 4.50 19.48 3.60
N SER A 228 5.51 20.12 4.20
CA SER A 228 5.67 20.18 5.66
C SER A 228 4.88 21.30 6.33
N ASP A 229 4.43 22.32 5.58
CA ASP A 229 3.65 23.44 6.13
C ASP A 229 2.62 23.93 5.10
N ALA A 230 1.39 24.16 5.55
CA ALA A 230 0.31 24.77 4.78
C ALA A 230 0.70 26.10 4.11
N LYS A 231 1.58 26.89 4.73
CA LYS A 231 2.06 28.17 4.15
C LYS A 231 2.88 27.97 2.89
N GLU A 232 3.62 26.88 2.80
CA GLU A 232 4.46 26.60 1.64
C GLU A 232 3.62 26.32 0.39
N VAL A 233 2.47 25.68 0.57
CA VAL A 233 1.55 25.29 -0.51
C VAL A 233 0.92 26.53 -1.16
N LYS A 234 0.74 27.62 -0.41
CA LYS A 234 0.26 28.91 -0.95
C LYS A 234 1.16 29.49 -2.04
N ARG A 235 2.43 29.08 -2.13
CA ARG A 235 3.35 29.47 -3.21
C ARG A 235 2.91 28.97 -4.59
N ALA A 236 2.11 27.89 -4.65
CA ALA A 236 1.57 27.36 -5.90
C ALA A 236 0.39 28.19 -6.46
N SER A 237 -0.23 29.03 -5.63
CA SER A 237 -1.36 29.89 -6.00
C SER A 237 -0.91 31.25 -6.53
N ALA A 238 -1.78 31.91 -7.32
CA ALA A 238 -1.52 33.20 -7.95
C ALA A 238 -1.20 34.31 -6.93
N ASP A 239 -1.77 34.26 -5.72
CA ASP A 239 -1.56 35.26 -4.66
C ASP A 239 -0.15 35.17 -4.02
N GLY A 240 0.47 34.00 -4.06
CA GLY A 240 1.85 33.78 -3.59
C GLY A 240 2.92 34.39 -4.49
N ALA A 241 2.60 34.65 -5.77
CA ALA A 241 3.52 35.26 -6.72
C ALA A 241 3.65 36.79 -6.57
N THR A 242 2.85 37.42 -5.70
CA THR A 242 2.74 38.90 -5.61
C THR A 242 3.10 39.53 -4.26
N THR A 243 3.47 38.76 -3.23
CA THR A 243 3.74 39.35 -1.90
C THR A 243 5.22 39.26 -1.51
N PRO A 244 6.02 40.35 -1.63
CA PRO A 244 7.29 40.43 -0.92
C PRO A 244 6.99 40.63 0.57
N GLY A 245 7.23 39.60 1.38
CA GLY A 245 7.09 39.68 2.84
C GLY A 245 8.04 40.71 3.43
N ASN A 246 7.48 41.70 4.13
CA ASN A 246 8.22 42.67 4.91
C ASN A 246 8.34 42.14 6.36
N SER A 247 9.22 41.18 6.58
CA SER A 247 9.72 40.81 7.91
C SER A 247 11.13 40.26 7.77
N GLY A 248 12.09 40.97 8.36
CA GLY A 248 13.52 40.76 8.13
C GLY A 248 14.05 39.44 8.69
N SER A 249 14.32 38.50 7.79
CA SER A 249 15.48 37.58 7.84
C SER A 249 15.45 36.67 6.60
N GLN A 250 16.53 36.75 5.82
CA GLN A 250 16.85 36.02 4.57
C GLN A 250 15.93 36.25 3.35
N LYS A 251 16.51 36.84 2.29
CA LYS A 251 15.87 37.12 1.02
C LYS A 251 15.85 35.86 0.15
N GLU A 252 14.71 35.19 0.04
CA GLU A 252 14.41 34.35 -1.14
C GLU A 252 13.56 35.16 -2.11
N ALA A 253 14.03 35.26 -3.36
CA ALA A 253 13.39 36.05 -4.40
C ALA A 253 12.03 35.45 -4.77
N GLY A 254 10.97 36.26 -4.71
CA GLY A 254 9.66 35.89 -5.26
C GLY A 254 9.79 35.54 -6.74
N VAL A 255 9.57 34.27 -7.08
CA VAL A 255 9.67 33.77 -8.47
C VAL A 255 8.46 34.28 -9.24
N ARG A 256 8.70 35.26 -10.11
CA ARG A 256 7.68 35.80 -11.03
C ARG A 256 7.56 34.86 -12.23
N PHE A 257 6.67 33.87 -12.14
CA PHE A 257 6.43 32.86 -13.19
C PHE A 257 6.09 33.41 -14.60
N LYS A 258 5.79 34.70 -14.73
CA LYS A 258 5.46 35.33 -16.03
C LYS A 258 6.67 35.79 -16.86
N ALA A 259 7.90 35.78 -16.33
CA ALA A 259 9.06 36.35 -17.01
C ALA A 259 9.98 35.32 -17.69
N ASP A 260 9.99 34.05 -17.26
CA ASP A 260 10.93 33.03 -17.76
C ASP A 260 10.32 32.03 -18.76
N CYS A 261 9.04 32.20 -19.13
CA CYS A 261 8.36 31.37 -20.15
C CYS A 261 8.52 31.90 -21.59
N ASN A 262 9.52 32.74 -21.86
CA ASN A 262 9.84 33.13 -23.22
C ASN A 262 10.67 32.03 -23.88
N ILE A 263 9.98 31.29 -24.74
CA ILE A 263 10.46 30.32 -25.71
C ILE A 263 11.76 30.82 -26.36
N VAL A 264 12.82 30.02 -26.24
CA VAL A 264 14.00 30.13 -27.10
C VAL A 264 13.54 29.73 -28.51
N GLU A 265 13.32 30.73 -29.36
CA GLU A 265 13.13 30.54 -30.79
C GLU A 265 14.41 29.93 -31.38
N ASP A 266 14.32 28.68 -31.83
CA ASP A 266 15.35 28.08 -32.67
C ASP A 266 15.02 28.36 -34.15
N GLU A 267 16.08 28.67 -34.91
CA GLU A 267 16.05 29.33 -36.21
C GLU A 267 15.36 28.58 -37.37
N HIS A 268 14.89 29.40 -38.32
CA HIS A 268 14.24 29.15 -39.62
C HIS A 268 14.61 27.88 -40.43
N PRO A 269 13.69 27.43 -41.31
CA PRO A 269 13.93 27.72 -42.74
C PRO A 269 12.78 28.42 -43.48
N SER A 270 13.21 29.14 -44.51
CA SER A 270 12.54 30.15 -45.31
C SER A 270 11.62 29.63 -46.44
N THR A 271 10.45 30.27 -46.55
CA THR A 271 9.80 30.86 -47.74
C THR A 271 9.44 29.98 -48.97
N LEU A 272 8.13 29.92 -49.30
CA LEU A 272 7.49 30.62 -50.44
C LEU A 272 6.07 30.08 -50.71
N SER A 273 5.06 30.93 -50.54
CA SER A 273 3.68 30.77 -51.06
C SER A 273 3.64 31.15 -52.57
N PRO A 274 2.61 30.81 -53.39
CA PRO A 274 1.37 31.60 -53.36
C PRO A 274 0.03 30.99 -53.90
N LYS A 275 -1.07 31.47 -53.30
CA LYS A 275 -2.33 32.00 -53.90
C LYS A 275 -3.38 31.12 -54.64
N LYS A 276 -4.60 31.12 -54.05
CA LYS A 276 -5.97 31.34 -54.59
C LYS A 276 -6.21 31.21 -56.12
N LYS A 277 -7.18 30.37 -56.54
CA LYS A 277 -8.47 30.79 -57.18
C LYS A 277 -9.41 29.63 -57.63
N GLN A 278 -10.71 29.87 -57.45
CA GLN A 278 -11.88 29.49 -58.29
C GLN A 278 -12.43 28.05 -58.34
N ARG A 279 -13.49 27.84 -57.53
CA ARG A 279 -14.92 27.73 -57.91
C ARG A 279 -15.38 26.66 -58.93
N ASN A 280 -16.39 25.92 -58.45
CA ASN A 280 -17.54 25.26 -59.12
C ASN A 280 -17.40 23.80 -59.61
N GLY A 281 -18.22 22.94 -59.00
CA GLY A 281 -19.25 22.24 -59.76
C GLY A 281 -19.37 20.73 -59.53
N GLY A 282 -20.35 20.34 -58.71
CA GLY A 282 -21.29 19.28 -59.14
C GLY A 282 -21.22 17.92 -58.44
N MET A 283 -22.33 17.62 -57.75
CA MET A 283 -22.98 16.30 -57.62
C MET A 283 -22.33 15.28 -56.66
N ARG A 284 -23.07 14.54 -55.83
CA ARG A 284 -24.45 14.54 -55.34
C ARG A 284 -24.47 13.47 -54.23
N ASN A 285 -24.96 13.85 -53.06
CA ASN A 285 -25.74 13.10 -52.06
C ASN A 285 -25.49 11.58 -51.83
N SER A 286 -25.14 11.26 -50.57
CA SER A 286 -25.54 10.05 -49.82
C SER A 286 -27.07 9.80 -49.90
N PRO A 287 -27.64 8.60 -49.57
CA PRO A 287 -27.76 8.18 -48.16
C PRO A 287 -27.93 6.66 -47.86
N ASN A 288 -27.87 6.33 -46.56
CA ASN A 288 -28.43 5.20 -45.79
C ASN A 288 -29.23 4.08 -46.50
N CYS A 289 -29.04 2.83 -46.04
CA CYS A 289 -30.12 1.98 -45.49
C CYS A 289 -29.60 0.67 -44.86
N SER A 290 -30.32 0.21 -43.83
CA SER A 290 -30.11 -1.04 -43.08
C SER A 290 -30.98 -2.21 -43.65
N PRO A 291 -31.13 -3.39 -43.01
CA PRO A 291 -30.76 -4.70 -43.55
C PRO A 291 -31.94 -5.59 -44.00
N LYS A 292 -31.76 -6.50 -44.98
CA LYS A 292 -32.69 -7.64 -45.22
C LYS A 292 -32.01 -8.89 -45.79
N MET A 293 -32.46 -10.04 -45.27
CA MET A 293 -32.06 -11.41 -45.58
C MET A 293 -32.59 -11.92 -46.94
N MET A 294 -31.83 -12.81 -47.61
CA MET A 294 -32.37 -14.01 -48.29
C MET A 294 -31.31 -15.12 -48.37
N SER A 295 -31.77 -16.34 -48.13
CA SER A 295 -31.07 -17.63 -48.14
C SER A 295 -30.80 -18.14 -49.58
N ARG A 296 -29.63 -18.77 -49.79
CA ARG A 296 -29.43 -19.98 -50.63
C ARG A 296 -28.07 -20.65 -50.35
N HIS A 297 -28.14 -21.86 -49.78
CA HIS A 297 -27.15 -22.97 -49.79
C HIS A 297 -26.76 -23.34 -51.25
N ASP A 298 -25.62 -23.94 -51.66
CA ASP A 298 -24.36 -24.54 -51.15
C ASP A 298 -23.49 -24.87 -52.42
N PRO A 299 -22.32 -25.56 -52.42
CA PRO A 299 -21.19 -25.65 -51.48
C PRO A 299 -19.81 -25.43 -52.17
N LEU A 300 -18.74 -25.55 -51.37
CA LEU A 300 -17.32 -25.73 -51.72
C LEU A 300 -16.49 -24.45 -51.80
N LEU A 301 -16.09 -23.94 -50.63
CA LEU A 301 -14.72 -23.50 -50.33
C LEU A 301 -14.57 -23.38 -48.81
N ILE A 302 -13.57 -24.07 -48.27
CA ILE A 302 -13.24 -24.17 -46.84
C ILE A 302 -12.73 -22.80 -46.35
N PRO A 303 -13.31 -22.17 -45.30
CA PRO A 303 -12.72 -20.99 -44.69
C PRO A 303 -12.07 -21.35 -43.35
N GLY A 304 -10.74 -21.35 -43.32
CA GLY A 304 -9.95 -21.37 -42.09
C GLY A 304 -9.10 -20.11 -42.01
N ASN A 305 -9.54 -19.13 -41.19
CA ASN A 305 -8.70 -18.32 -40.28
C ASN A 305 -9.32 -16.99 -39.80
N GLU A 306 -10.50 -16.55 -40.25
CA GLU A 306 -11.10 -15.28 -39.76
C GLU A 306 -12.04 -15.43 -38.54
N GLN A 307 -12.25 -16.64 -38.03
CA GLN A 307 -13.15 -16.89 -36.89
C GLN A 307 -12.47 -16.91 -35.51
N ILE A 308 -11.13 -16.90 -35.45
CA ILE A 308 -10.40 -17.04 -34.17
C ILE A 308 -10.28 -15.69 -33.44
N GLU A 309 -10.17 -14.56 -34.15
CA GLU A 309 -10.07 -13.24 -33.51
C GLU A 309 -11.43 -12.69 -33.01
N ASN A 310 -12.55 -13.10 -33.63
CA ASN A 310 -13.89 -12.63 -33.23
C ASN A 310 -14.47 -13.37 -32.01
N MET A 311 -13.98 -14.55 -31.64
CA MET A 311 -14.44 -15.24 -30.42
C MET A 311 -13.83 -14.69 -29.13
N ASP A 312 -12.66 -14.06 -29.20
CA ASP A 312 -11.93 -13.57 -28.04
C ASP A 312 -12.52 -12.26 -27.45
N MET A 313 -13.25 -11.49 -28.27
CA MET A 313 -13.96 -10.26 -27.87
C MET A 313 -15.24 -10.52 -27.07
N ASN A 314 -15.77 -11.75 -27.10
CA ASN A 314 -17.00 -12.12 -26.39
C ASN A 314 -16.76 -12.64 -24.96
N VAL A 315 -15.50 -12.75 -24.54
CA VAL A 315 -15.15 -13.18 -23.18
C VAL A 315 -15.15 -11.97 -22.26
N LYS A 316 -16.04 -11.97 -21.27
CA LYS A 316 -16.06 -10.97 -20.19
C LYS A 316 -14.81 -11.14 -19.32
N ARG A 317 -13.82 -10.27 -19.50
CA ARG A 317 -12.56 -10.25 -18.73
C ARG A 317 -12.56 -9.21 -17.60
N TYR A 318 -13.46 -8.24 -17.68
CA TYR A 318 -13.55 -7.11 -16.76
C TYR A 318 -14.98 -6.97 -16.24
N ASP A 319 -15.14 -6.20 -15.18
CA ASP A 319 -16.44 -5.79 -14.67
C ASP A 319 -17.14 -4.81 -15.64
N SER A 320 -18.38 -4.42 -15.33
CA SER A 320 -19.18 -3.50 -16.15
C SER A 320 -18.53 -2.12 -16.31
N THR A 321 -17.77 -1.64 -15.32
CA THR A 321 -17.11 -0.32 -15.36
C THR A 321 -15.73 -0.38 -16.04
N GLY A 322 -15.12 -1.56 -16.14
CA GLY A 322 -13.76 -1.75 -16.64
C GLY A 322 -12.65 -1.45 -15.62
N MET A 323 -13.01 -1.25 -14.34
CA MET A 323 -12.08 -0.88 -13.28
C MET A 323 -11.40 -2.08 -12.61
N PHE A 324 -11.99 -3.27 -12.72
CA PHE A 324 -11.50 -4.49 -12.06
C PHE A 324 -11.53 -5.70 -12.99
N HIS A 325 -10.63 -6.65 -12.74
CA HIS A 325 -10.67 -7.95 -13.40
C HIS A 325 -11.83 -8.79 -12.87
N TRP A 326 -12.50 -9.48 -13.78
CA TRP A 326 -13.68 -10.27 -13.48
C TRP A 326 -13.57 -11.66 -14.11
N CYS A 327 -14.12 -12.67 -13.43
CA CYS A 327 -14.32 -13.99 -14.00
C CYS A 327 -15.73 -14.53 -13.69
N PRO A 328 -16.20 -15.52 -14.46
CA PRO A 328 -17.43 -16.23 -14.13
C PRO A 328 -17.41 -16.77 -12.71
N SER A 329 -18.59 -16.83 -12.09
CA SER A 329 -18.77 -17.37 -10.74
C SER A 329 -18.14 -18.76 -10.61
N LYS A 330 -17.27 -18.93 -9.62
CA LYS A 330 -16.64 -20.23 -9.30
C LYS A 330 -17.24 -20.81 -8.02
N ASP A 331 -17.63 -22.08 -8.12
CA ASP A 331 -18.00 -22.87 -6.95
C ASP A 331 -16.81 -22.97 -5.99
N ILE A 332 -17.10 -22.95 -4.69
CA ILE A 332 -16.05 -22.94 -3.67
C ILE A 332 -15.18 -24.20 -3.71
N GLU A 333 -15.73 -25.37 -4.11
CA GLU A 333 -14.95 -26.61 -4.18
C GLU A 333 -13.81 -26.55 -5.21
N LYS A 334 -13.93 -25.70 -6.24
CA LYS A 334 -12.91 -25.56 -7.30
C LYS A 334 -11.70 -24.76 -6.86
N VAL A 335 -11.82 -23.98 -5.78
CA VAL A 335 -10.74 -23.11 -5.28
C VAL A 335 -10.10 -23.65 -4.01
N ILE A 336 -10.73 -24.63 -3.37
CA ILE A 336 -10.20 -25.32 -2.19
C ILE A 336 -9.04 -26.21 -2.62
N LEU A 337 -7.89 -26.00 -1.97
CA LEU A 337 -6.70 -26.81 -2.13
C LEU A 337 -6.51 -27.65 -0.87
N THR A 338 -6.19 -28.93 -1.03
CA THR A 338 -5.63 -29.72 0.06
C THR A 338 -4.17 -29.35 0.31
N ARG A 339 -3.64 -29.67 1.50
CA ARG A 339 -2.22 -29.43 1.83
C ARG A 339 -1.26 -30.04 0.79
N SER A 340 -1.58 -31.22 0.28
CA SER A 340 -0.79 -31.90 -0.75
C SER A 340 -0.85 -31.21 -2.11
N GLU A 341 -2.04 -30.77 -2.52
CA GLU A 341 -2.22 -30.02 -3.79
C GLU A 341 -1.54 -28.64 -3.73
N ALA A 342 -1.63 -27.95 -2.59
CA ALA A 342 -0.92 -26.71 -2.36
C ALA A 342 0.61 -26.91 -2.47
N SER A 343 1.14 -27.98 -1.86
CA SER A 343 2.59 -28.30 -1.93
C SER A 343 3.05 -28.69 -3.35
N MET A 344 2.16 -29.30 -4.14
CA MET A 344 2.42 -29.62 -5.55
C MET A 344 2.35 -28.38 -6.46
N THR A 345 1.62 -27.35 -6.03
CA THR A 345 1.47 -26.10 -6.77
C THR A 345 2.62 -25.17 -6.40
N VAL A 346 3.51 -24.88 -7.36
CA VAL A 346 4.62 -23.96 -7.13
C VAL A 346 4.10 -22.53 -7.08
N LEU A 347 3.72 -22.09 -5.87
CA LEU A 347 3.29 -20.73 -5.57
C LEU A 347 4.51 -19.87 -5.22
N SER A 348 4.76 -18.82 -6.02
CA SER A 348 5.82 -17.83 -5.81
C SER A 348 5.29 -16.46 -6.20
N GLY A 349 5.72 -15.41 -5.50
CA GLY A 349 5.24 -14.05 -5.77
C GLY A 349 3.73 -13.90 -5.55
N HIS A 350 3.22 -14.52 -4.48
CA HIS A 350 1.80 -14.57 -4.16
C HIS A 350 1.53 -13.92 -2.79
N VAL A 351 0.27 -13.62 -2.50
CA VAL A 351 -0.19 -13.06 -1.22
C VAL A 351 -0.84 -14.15 -0.41
N VAL A 352 -0.34 -14.38 0.81
CA VAL A 352 -0.95 -15.32 1.77
C VAL A 352 -1.76 -14.51 2.76
N VAL A 353 -3.06 -14.79 2.88
CA VAL A 353 -3.95 -14.11 3.83
C VAL A 353 -4.36 -15.09 4.92
N CYS A 354 -3.77 -14.93 6.09
CA CYS A 354 -4.05 -15.67 7.30
C CYS A 354 -5.24 -15.05 8.03
N ILE A 355 -6.32 -15.83 8.19
CA ILE A 355 -7.57 -15.35 8.79
C ILE A 355 -7.90 -16.16 10.04
N PHE A 356 -8.08 -15.45 11.14
CA PHE A 356 -8.65 -15.98 12.37
C PHE A 356 -10.13 -15.65 12.45
N GLY A 357 -10.98 -16.64 12.17
CA GLY A 357 -12.43 -16.48 12.21
C GLY A 357 -13.14 -17.82 12.38
N ASP A 358 -14.33 -17.76 12.97
CA ASP A 358 -15.22 -18.87 13.23
C ASP A 358 -16.63 -18.62 12.64
N VAL A 359 -17.56 -19.53 12.89
CA VAL A 359 -18.93 -19.45 12.34
C VAL A 359 -19.73 -18.27 12.92
N THR A 360 -19.37 -17.80 14.11
CA THR A 360 -20.03 -16.73 14.86
C THR A 360 -19.35 -15.37 14.71
N SER A 361 -18.09 -15.33 14.28
CA SER A 361 -17.34 -14.09 14.07
C SER A 361 -18.03 -13.18 13.07
N ALA A 362 -17.87 -11.87 13.27
CA ALA A 362 -18.30 -10.86 12.31
C ALA A 362 -17.53 -10.99 10.99
N LEU A 363 -18.17 -10.57 9.89
CA LEU A 363 -17.52 -10.55 8.58
C LEU A 363 -16.51 -9.40 8.52
N VAL A 364 -15.32 -9.68 8.00
CA VAL A 364 -14.27 -8.67 7.82
C VAL A 364 -14.52 -7.90 6.51
N GLY A 365 -15.18 -8.53 5.54
CA GLY A 365 -15.42 -7.95 4.22
C GLY A 365 -14.21 -8.09 3.31
N LEU A 366 -13.79 -9.34 3.05
CA LEU A 366 -12.56 -9.65 2.30
C LEU A 366 -12.58 -9.12 0.86
N ARG A 367 -13.76 -8.82 0.31
CA ARG A 367 -13.91 -8.12 -0.97
C ARG A 367 -13.07 -6.83 -1.03
N ASN A 368 -13.01 -6.07 0.07
CA ASN A 368 -12.27 -4.81 0.13
C ASN A 368 -10.75 -5.00 0.08
N LEU A 369 -10.25 -6.19 0.43
CA LEU A 369 -8.84 -6.57 0.30
C LEU A 369 -8.53 -7.05 -1.13
N VAL A 370 -9.42 -7.84 -1.72
CA VAL A 370 -9.19 -8.47 -3.03
C VAL A 370 -9.41 -7.49 -4.18
N MET A 371 -10.37 -6.58 -4.08
CA MET A 371 -10.69 -5.60 -5.14
C MET A 371 -9.46 -4.79 -5.57
N PRO A 372 -8.72 -4.10 -4.67
CA PRO A 372 -7.56 -3.31 -5.09
C PRO A 372 -6.44 -4.15 -5.72
N LEU A 373 -6.26 -5.40 -5.26
CA LEU A 373 -5.31 -6.37 -5.82
C LEU A 373 -5.75 -6.96 -7.17
N ARG A 374 -6.94 -6.60 -7.64
CA ARG A 374 -7.53 -7.03 -8.92
C ARG A 374 -7.89 -5.85 -9.82
N ALA A 375 -7.41 -4.64 -9.49
CA ALA A 375 -7.58 -3.46 -10.31
C ALA A 375 -7.09 -3.69 -11.76
N SER A 376 -7.77 -3.05 -12.72
CA SER A 376 -7.56 -3.26 -14.16
C SER A 376 -6.33 -2.55 -14.74
N ASN A 377 -5.66 -1.72 -13.92
CA ASN A 377 -4.34 -1.11 -14.17
C ASN A 377 -3.16 -2.10 -13.97
N PHE A 378 -3.45 -3.36 -13.63
CA PHE A 378 -2.50 -4.47 -13.76
C PHE A 378 -2.82 -5.32 -14.98
N HIS A 379 -1.81 -5.96 -15.55
CA HIS A 379 -2.06 -7.02 -16.53
C HIS A 379 -2.43 -8.32 -15.81
N TYR A 380 -3.22 -9.17 -16.47
CA TYR A 380 -3.65 -10.45 -15.90
C TYR A 380 -2.47 -11.33 -15.42
N HIS A 381 -1.32 -11.27 -16.10
CA HIS A 381 -0.13 -12.03 -15.72
C HIS A 381 0.59 -11.44 -14.51
N GLU A 382 0.52 -10.12 -14.30
CA GLU A 382 1.09 -9.42 -13.13
C GLU A 382 0.25 -9.61 -11.85
N LEU A 383 -1.02 -10.03 -11.99
CA LEU A 383 -1.89 -10.26 -10.83
C LEU A 383 -1.30 -11.32 -9.90
N LYS A 384 -1.02 -10.92 -8.66
CA LYS A 384 -0.56 -11.79 -7.58
C LYS A 384 -1.64 -12.80 -7.20
N PRO A 385 -1.37 -14.12 -7.21
CA PRO A 385 -2.29 -15.12 -6.66
C PRO A 385 -2.57 -14.83 -5.18
N ILE A 386 -3.81 -15.03 -4.72
CA ILE A 386 -4.18 -14.84 -3.31
C ILE A 386 -4.58 -16.21 -2.75
N VAL A 387 -3.95 -16.60 -1.62
CA VAL A 387 -4.25 -17.84 -0.91
C VAL A 387 -4.74 -17.53 0.48
N PHE A 388 -6.01 -17.83 0.76
CA PHE A 388 -6.59 -17.70 2.09
C PHE A 388 -6.27 -18.94 2.94
N VAL A 389 -5.72 -18.74 4.13
CA VAL A 389 -5.44 -19.81 5.10
C VAL A 389 -6.28 -19.55 6.35
N GLY A 390 -7.26 -20.41 6.62
CA GLY A 390 -8.16 -20.25 7.75
C GLY A 390 -9.31 -21.26 7.77
N SER A 391 -10.28 -21.00 8.65
CA SER A 391 -11.47 -21.86 8.79
C SER A 391 -12.33 -21.83 7.52
N LEU A 392 -12.66 -23.02 7.01
CA LEU A 392 -13.51 -23.16 5.84
C LEU A 392 -14.92 -22.62 6.08
N ASP A 393 -15.45 -22.78 7.30
CA ASP A 393 -16.80 -22.37 7.62
C ASP A 393 -16.96 -20.85 7.65
N TYR A 394 -15.91 -20.13 8.08
CA TYR A 394 -15.86 -18.67 7.96
C TYR A 394 -15.78 -18.24 6.49
N LEU A 395 -14.84 -18.82 5.73
CA LEU A 395 -14.61 -18.45 4.33
C LEU A 395 -15.80 -18.74 3.42
N ARG A 396 -16.62 -19.76 3.73
CA ARG A 396 -17.87 -20.02 3.01
C ARG A 396 -18.85 -18.85 3.04
N ARG A 397 -18.92 -18.12 4.16
CA ARG A 397 -19.79 -16.95 4.33
C ARG A 397 -19.29 -15.75 3.52
N GLU A 398 -17.97 -15.56 3.47
CA GLU A 398 -17.35 -14.48 2.68
C GLU A 398 -17.30 -14.77 1.17
N TRP A 399 -17.36 -16.06 0.76
CA TRP A 399 -17.15 -16.48 -0.63
C TRP A 399 -18.16 -15.89 -1.62
N GLU A 400 -19.39 -15.61 -1.18
CA GLU A 400 -20.43 -14.96 -1.97
C GLU A 400 -20.02 -13.58 -2.49
N THR A 401 -19.01 -12.94 -1.89
CA THR A 401 -18.48 -11.66 -2.39
C THR A 401 -17.19 -11.81 -3.21
N LEU A 402 -16.60 -13.01 -3.24
CA LEU A 402 -15.26 -13.27 -3.79
C LEU A 402 -15.24 -14.12 -5.06
N HIS A 403 -16.29 -14.91 -5.31
CA HIS A 403 -16.36 -15.93 -6.36
C HIS A 403 -16.20 -15.41 -7.80
N ASN A 404 -16.24 -14.08 -8.02
CA ASN A 404 -16.01 -13.44 -9.31
C ASN A 404 -14.57 -12.95 -9.54
N PHE A 405 -13.64 -13.17 -8.60
CA PHE A 405 -12.25 -12.75 -8.77
C PHE A 405 -11.33 -13.86 -9.33
N PRO A 406 -10.39 -13.52 -10.22
CA PRO A 406 -9.42 -14.48 -10.74
C PRO A 406 -8.30 -14.76 -9.72
N LYS A 407 -7.65 -15.93 -9.86
CA LYS A 407 -6.48 -16.36 -9.07
C LYS A 407 -6.66 -16.25 -7.55
N VAL A 408 -7.80 -16.74 -7.04
CA VAL A 408 -8.08 -16.87 -5.62
C VAL A 408 -8.15 -18.36 -5.26
N SER A 409 -7.47 -18.75 -4.19
CA SER A 409 -7.43 -20.11 -3.67
C SER A 409 -7.65 -20.13 -2.15
N ILE A 410 -8.15 -21.24 -1.64
CA ILE A 410 -8.43 -21.43 -0.21
C ILE A 410 -7.71 -22.68 0.27
N LEU A 411 -6.88 -22.56 1.31
CA LEU A 411 -6.35 -23.68 2.06
C LEU A 411 -7.08 -23.77 3.41
N PRO A 412 -8.00 -24.74 3.59
CA PRO A 412 -8.68 -24.93 4.86
C PRO A 412 -7.67 -25.42 5.92
N GLY A 413 -7.54 -24.67 7.00
CA GLY A 413 -6.54 -24.93 8.03
C GLY A 413 -6.49 -23.83 9.09
N THR A 414 -5.35 -23.71 9.77
CA THR A 414 -5.11 -22.65 10.75
C THR A 414 -3.77 -21.96 10.47
N PRO A 415 -3.68 -20.62 10.54
CA PRO A 415 -2.41 -19.91 10.41
C PRO A 415 -1.36 -20.30 11.44
N LEU A 416 -1.76 -20.88 12.58
CA LEU A 416 -0.82 -21.34 13.62
C LEU A 416 -0.09 -22.64 13.23
N SER A 417 -0.63 -23.38 12.25
CA SER A 417 -0.07 -24.63 11.76
C SER A 417 1.06 -24.36 10.76
N ARG A 418 2.30 -24.58 11.19
CA ARG A 418 3.49 -24.46 10.31
C ARG A 418 3.41 -25.38 9.08
N ALA A 419 2.70 -26.50 9.17
CA ALA A 419 2.54 -27.42 8.04
C ALA A 419 1.72 -26.78 6.91
N ASP A 420 0.68 -26.01 7.26
CA ASP A 420 -0.15 -25.30 6.28
C ASP A 420 0.61 -24.12 5.66
N LEU A 421 1.35 -23.36 6.48
CA LEU A 421 2.21 -22.27 6.02
C LEU A 421 3.36 -22.74 5.11
N ARG A 422 3.96 -23.91 5.40
CA ARG A 422 4.95 -24.52 4.49
C ARG A 422 4.33 -25.00 3.20
N ALA A 423 3.12 -25.57 3.24
CA ALA A 423 2.44 -26.08 2.05
C ALA A 423 2.09 -24.98 1.04
N VAL A 424 1.86 -23.74 1.50
CA VAL A 424 1.66 -22.59 0.61
C VAL A 424 2.96 -21.91 0.18
N ASN A 425 4.13 -22.41 0.60
CA ASN A 425 5.44 -21.78 0.34
C ASN A 425 5.52 -20.32 0.82
N ILE A 426 5.18 -20.08 2.10
CA ILE A 426 5.20 -18.74 2.68
C ILE A 426 6.57 -18.03 2.57
N ASN A 427 7.67 -18.77 2.46
CA ASN A 427 9.01 -18.21 2.23
C ASN A 427 9.20 -17.56 0.85
N LEU A 428 8.30 -17.83 -0.10
CA LEU A 428 8.30 -17.27 -1.47
C LEU A 428 7.11 -16.32 -1.70
N CYS A 429 6.38 -15.94 -0.64
CA CYS A 429 5.29 -14.98 -0.75
C CYS A 429 5.82 -13.55 -0.86
N ASP A 430 5.12 -12.70 -1.59
CA ASP A 430 5.42 -11.25 -1.65
C ASP A 430 4.93 -10.51 -0.40
N MET A 431 3.88 -11.04 0.25
CA MET A 431 3.32 -10.50 1.47
C MET A 431 2.49 -11.57 2.19
N CYS A 432 2.64 -11.67 3.50
CA CYS A 432 1.74 -12.38 4.39
C CYS A 432 0.89 -11.37 5.17
N VAL A 433 -0.43 -11.46 5.02
CA VAL A 433 -1.40 -10.60 5.70
C VAL A 433 -2.06 -11.40 6.81
N ILE A 434 -2.05 -10.87 8.04
CA ILE A 434 -2.68 -11.53 9.20
C ILE A 434 -3.84 -10.66 9.70
N LEU A 435 -5.05 -11.22 9.62
CA LEU A 435 -6.31 -10.56 10.01
C LEU A 435 -7.02 -11.37 11.08
N SER A 436 -7.70 -10.68 12.00
CA SER A 436 -8.58 -11.29 12.98
C SER A 436 -10.01 -10.82 12.81
N ALA A 437 -10.93 -11.76 12.68
CA ALA A 437 -12.38 -11.54 12.74
C ALA A 437 -12.93 -11.74 14.17
N ASN A 438 -12.11 -12.26 15.09
CA ASN A 438 -12.50 -12.63 16.46
C ASN A 438 -12.38 -11.48 17.46
N GLN A 439 -12.21 -10.25 16.98
CA GLN A 439 -11.88 -9.08 17.81
C GLN A 439 -12.96 -8.72 18.84
N ASN A 440 -14.22 -9.12 18.62
CA ASN A 440 -15.39 -8.57 19.33
C ASN A 440 -15.85 -9.38 20.56
N ASN A 441 -15.24 -10.54 20.85
CA ASN A 441 -15.71 -11.48 21.87
C ASN A 441 -14.86 -11.54 23.15
N ILE A 442 -13.81 -10.71 23.28
CA ILE A 442 -12.86 -10.76 24.40
C ILE A 442 -13.03 -9.50 25.28
N GLU A 443 -13.35 -9.70 26.56
CA GLU A 443 -13.57 -8.62 27.55
C GLU A 443 -12.30 -7.79 27.82
N ASP A 444 -11.12 -8.40 27.73
CA ASP A 444 -9.83 -7.72 27.90
C ASP A 444 -9.30 -7.21 26.55
N ALA A 445 -9.30 -5.88 26.39
CA ALA A 445 -8.81 -5.19 25.21
C ALA A 445 -7.34 -5.49 24.89
N SER A 446 -6.52 -5.83 25.88
CA SER A 446 -5.11 -6.17 25.65
C SER A 446 -4.92 -7.54 24.99
N LEU A 447 -5.86 -8.48 25.20
CA LEU A 447 -5.76 -9.86 24.71
C LEU A 447 -6.43 -10.08 23.35
N GLN A 448 -6.99 -9.04 22.74
CA GLN A 448 -7.68 -9.11 21.45
C GLN A 448 -6.75 -9.54 20.31
N ASP A 449 -5.49 -9.08 20.32
CA ASP A 449 -4.52 -9.33 19.25
C ASP A 449 -3.68 -10.60 19.42
N LYS A 450 -3.98 -11.43 20.42
CA LYS A 450 -3.13 -12.59 20.79
C LYS A 450 -2.90 -13.55 19.63
N GLU A 451 -3.92 -13.82 18.81
CA GLU A 451 -3.83 -14.77 17.70
C GLU A 451 -2.96 -14.21 16.57
N CYS A 452 -3.12 -12.92 16.26
CA CYS A 452 -2.33 -12.21 15.27
C CYS A 452 -0.85 -12.19 15.65
N ILE A 453 -0.53 -11.78 16.87
CA ILE A 453 0.87 -11.69 17.35
C ILE A 453 1.52 -13.08 17.37
N LEU A 454 0.83 -14.10 17.89
CA LEU A 454 1.35 -15.47 17.92
C LEU A 454 1.62 -16.00 16.51
N ALA A 455 0.76 -15.69 15.53
CA ALA A 455 0.99 -16.07 14.14
C ALA A 455 2.22 -15.39 13.54
N SER A 456 2.39 -14.08 13.76
CA SER A 456 3.53 -13.30 13.28
C SER A 456 4.84 -13.83 13.85
N LEU A 457 4.90 -14.05 15.17
CA LEU A 457 6.07 -14.63 15.84
C LEU A 457 6.34 -16.07 15.37
N ASN A 458 5.29 -16.86 15.14
CA ASN A 458 5.41 -18.22 14.63
C ASN A 458 6.09 -18.23 13.26
N ILE A 459 5.66 -17.38 12.32
CA ILE A 459 6.25 -17.25 10.97
C ILE A 459 7.71 -16.79 11.06
N LYS A 460 7.98 -15.73 11.84
CA LYS A 460 9.35 -15.21 12.02
C LYS A 460 10.33 -16.27 12.55
N SER A 461 9.85 -17.20 13.37
CA SER A 461 10.65 -18.29 13.94
C SER A 461 10.84 -19.52 13.02
N MET A 462 10.21 -19.56 11.85
CA MET A 462 10.35 -20.68 10.91
C MET A 462 11.73 -20.66 10.24
N GLN A 463 12.23 -21.86 9.90
CA GLN A 463 13.47 -22.07 9.16
C GLN A 463 13.15 -22.84 7.88
N PHE A 464 13.79 -22.50 6.77
CA PHE A 464 13.57 -23.10 5.46
C PHE A 464 14.89 -23.64 4.90
N ASP A 465 14.81 -24.81 4.28
CA ASP A 465 15.96 -25.43 3.64
C ASP A 465 16.07 -24.92 2.19
N ASP A 466 17.27 -24.46 1.80
CA ASP A 466 17.58 -23.99 0.44
C ASP A 466 17.50 -25.08 -0.65
N SER A 467 17.27 -26.33 -0.26
CA SER A 467 17.13 -27.48 -1.16
C SER A 467 15.94 -27.36 -2.11
N ILE A 468 14.92 -26.55 -1.78
CA ILE A 468 13.77 -26.31 -2.66
C ILE A 468 14.14 -25.41 -3.86
N GLY A 469 15.10 -24.49 -3.71
CA GLY A 469 15.60 -23.66 -4.82
C GLY A 469 16.48 -24.43 -5.82
N VAL A 470 17.06 -25.57 -5.40
CA VAL A 470 17.95 -26.40 -6.23
C VAL A 470 17.15 -27.38 -7.11
N LEU A 471 15.93 -27.75 -6.72
CA LEU A 471 15.10 -28.67 -7.50
C LEU A 471 14.49 -28.04 -8.77
N GLN A 472 14.50 -26.70 -8.90
CA GLN A 472 14.15 -26.03 -10.16
C GLN A 472 15.20 -26.23 -11.28
N ALA A 473 16.42 -26.71 -10.98
CA ALA A 473 17.45 -26.95 -11.98
C ALA A 473 17.47 -28.38 -12.55
N ASN A 474 16.72 -29.33 -11.98
CA ASN A 474 16.81 -30.76 -12.32
C ASN A 474 15.58 -31.33 -13.07
N SER A 475 14.85 -30.50 -13.83
CA SER A 475 13.81 -31.00 -14.73
C SER A 475 14.30 -31.31 -16.16
N GLN A 476 15.62 -31.33 -16.41
CA GLN A 476 16.18 -31.98 -17.61
C GLN A 476 17.44 -32.79 -17.30
N GLY A 477 17.39 -34.08 -17.66
CA GLY A 477 18.57 -34.84 -18.07
C GLY A 477 19.27 -35.63 -16.97
N PHE A 478 18.94 -36.93 -16.92
CA PHE A 478 19.80 -37.98 -16.40
C PHE A 478 21.23 -37.84 -16.97
N THR A 479 22.25 -37.72 -16.13
CA THR A 479 23.67 -37.80 -16.53
C THR A 479 24.32 -39.01 -15.87
N PRO A 480 25.00 -39.89 -16.62
CA PRO A 480 25.61 -41.10 -16.06
C PRO A 480 26.93 -40.79 -15.33
N PRO A 481 27.37 -41.66 -14.39
CA PRO A 481 28.52 -41.40 -13.54
C PRO A 481 29.84 -41.64 -14.28
N GLY A 482 30.75 -40.66 -14.25
CA GLY A 482 32.13 -40.83 -14.71
C GLY A 482 32.80 -39.66 -15.43
N MET A 483 32.54 -38.39 -15.04
CA MET A 483 33.25 -37.27 -15.65
C MET A 483 33.61 -36.19 -14.62
N ASP A 484 34.88 -36.17 -14.24
CA ASP A 484 35.47 -35.20 -13.32
C ASP A 484 35.42 -33.78 -13.92
N ARG A 485 34.81 -32.85 -13.18
CA ARG A 485 34.84 -31.41 -13.49
C ARG A 485 35.88 -30.71 -12.63
N SER A 486 37.05 -30.48 -13.20
CA SER A 486 37.95 -29.42 -12.75
C SER A 486 37.77 -28.19 -13.63
N SER A 487 37.65 -27.01 -12.99
CA SER A 487 37.67 -25.61 -13.50
C SER A 487 36.30 -24.89 -13.54
N PRO A 488 36.10 -23.82 -12.74
CA PRO A 488 35.02 -22.86 -12.92
C PRO A 488 35.57 -21.61 -13.61
N ASP A 489 35.33 -21.44 -14.90
CA ASP A 489 35.24 -20.11 -15.51
C ASP A 489 34.72 -20.20 -16.94
N SER A 490 33.83 -19.26 -17.29
CA SER A 490 33.21 -19.00 -18.60
C SER A 490 32.06 -19.91 -19.07
N SER A 491 30.83 -19.52 -18.71
CA SER A 491 29.64 -19.76 -19.54
C SER A 491 28.66 -18.60 -19.42
N PRO A 492 28.20 -17.97 -20.52
CA PRO A 492 27.30 -16.84 -20.48
C PRO A 492 25.84 -17.32 -20.48
N VAL A 493 25.19 -17.28 -19.32
CA VAL A 493 23.73 -17.40 -19.19
C VAL A 493 23.26 -16.36 -18.16
N HIS A 494 23.00 -15.13 -18.64
CA HIS A 494 22.08 -14.18 -18.03
C HIS A 494 20.65 -14.56 -18.50
N GLY A 495 19.55 -14.39 -17.75
CA GLY A 495 19.38 -13.84 -16.42
C GLY A 495 17.94 -14.13 -15.94
N PHE A 496 17.84 -14.82 -14.80
CA PHE A 496 16.74 -14.68 -13.87
C PHE A 496 17.42 -14.39 -12.54
N VAL A 497 17.30 -13.15 -12.07
CA VAL A 497 17.75 -12.75 -10.74
C VAL A 497 17.04 -13.68 -9.76
N ARG A 498 17.80 -14.53 -9.07
CA ARG A 498 17.28 -15.37 -7.99
C ARG A 498 16.69 -14.42 -6.95
N GLN A 499 15.37 -14.49 -6.69
CA GLN A 499 14.86 -14.07 -5.39
C GLN A 499 15.73 -14.78 -4.36
N ALA A 500 16.41 -14.02 -3.49
CA ALA A 500 17.20 -14.60 -2.42
C ALA A 500 16.28 -15.55 -1.66
N SER A 501 16.56 -16.86 -1.71
CA SER A 501 15.79 -17.86 -1.00
C SER A 501 15.78 -17.45 0.47
N VAL A 502 14.59 -17.13 0.99
CA VAL A 502 14.44 -16.73 2.38
C VAL A 502 14.67 -17.97 3.23
N THR A 503 15.89 -18.11 3.76
CA THR A 503 16.30 -19.23 4.62
C THR A 503 15.69 -19.11 6.02
N THR A 504 15.48 -17.89 6.48
CA THR A 504 14.95 -17.57 7.81
C THR A 504 13.61 -16.85 7.70
N GLY A 505 12.61 -17.28 8.48
CA GLY A 505 11.28 -16.68 8.50
C GLY A 505 11.25 -15.21 8.92
N SER A 506 12.32 -14.71 9.56
CA SER A 506 12.49 -13.30 9.96
C SER A 506 12.40 -12.32 8.80
N ASN A 507 12.75 -12.75 7.58
CA ASN A 507 12.82 -11.88 6.41
C ASN A 507 11.56 -11.99 5.53
N ILE A 508 10.55 -12.76 5.97
CA ILE A 508 9.27 -12.85 5.27
C ILE A 508 8.53 -11.52 5.49
N PRO A 509 8.05 -10.86 4.43
CA PRO A 509 7.24 -9.65 4.54
C PRO A 509 5.88 -10.00 5.16
N ILE A 510 5.60 -9.44 6.33
CA ILE A 510 4.36 -9.68 7.09
C ILE A 510 3.73 -8.32 7.41
N ILE A 511 2.42 -8.20 7.22
CA ILE A 511 1.61 -7.11 7.75
C ILE A 511 0.53 -7.68 8.67
N THR A 512 0.54 -7.21 9.92
CA THR A 512 -0.36 -7.68 10.98
C THR A 512 -1.35 -6.59 11.33
N GLU A 513 -2.65 -6.90 11.28
CA GLU A 513 -3.68 -6.02 11.84
C GLU A 513 -3.64 -6.07 13.36
N LEU A 514 -3.63 -4.89 13.99
CA LEU A 514 -3.73 -4.72 15.44
C LEU A 514 -4.94 -3.87 15.80
N VAL A 515 -5.63 -4.28 16.86
CA VAL A 515 -6.71 -3.51 17.48
C VAL A 515 -6.15 -2.53 18.51
N ASN A 516 -5.24 -3.01 19.37
CA ASN A 516 -4.67 -2.21 20.43
C ASN A 516 -3.27 -1.72 20.05
N ASP A 517 -3.07 -0.40 20.08
CA ASP A 517 -1.81 0.24 19.72
C ASP A 517 -0.64 -0.23 20.60
N SER A 518 -0.86 -0.45 21.90
CA SER A 518 0.17 -0.88 22.85
C SER A 518 0.71 -2.28 22.58
N ASN A 519 0.02 -3.08 21.78
CA ASN A 519 0.43 -4.44 21.44
C ASN A 519 1.47 -4.48 20.30
N VAL A 520 1.75 -3.35 19.64
CA VAL A 520 2.68 -3.27 18.51
C VAL A 520 4.11 -3.71 18.89
N GLN A 521 4.54 -3.41 20.12
CA GLN A 521 5.85 -3.75 20.67
C GLN A 521 6.12 -5.27 20.71
N PHE A 522 5.09 -6.12 20.69
CA PHE A 522 5.27 -7.57 20.73
C PHE A 522 5.66 -8.19 19.38
N LEU A 523 5.63 -7.41 18.29
CA LEU A 523 5.92 -7.92 16.95
C LEU A 523 7.42 -8.07 16.68
N ASP A 524 8.25 -7.19 17.23
CA ASP A 524 9.71 -7.21 17.07
C ASP A 524 10.40 -7.27 18.43
N GLN A 525 11.29 -8.24 18.60
CA GLN A 525 11.99 -8.48 19.89
C GLN A 525 13.31 -7.70 20.00
N ASP A 526 13.82 -7.22 18.87
CA ASP A 526 15.02 -6.38 18.75
C ASP A 526 14.67 -4.88 18.76
N ASP A 527 13.44 -4.55 19.12
CA ASP A 527 13.00 -3.18 19.29
C ASP A 527 13.40 -2.69 20.70
N ASP A 528 14.23 -1.65 20.77
CA ASP A 528 14.72 -1.07 22.04
C ASP A 528 13.79 0.06 22.55
N ASP A 529 12.63 0.25 21.90
CA ASP A 529 11.67 1.31 22.20
C ASP A 529 11.02 1.14 23.60
N ASP A 530 10.82 2.27 24.30
CA ASP A 530 10.13 2.30 25.59
C ASP A 530 8.65 1.90 25.43
N PRO A 531 8.03 1.24 26.43
CA PRO A 531 6.63 0.81 26.35
C PRO A 531 5.62 1.98 26.24
N ASP A 532 6.03 3.19 26.59
CA ASP A 532 5.23 4.42 26.50
C ASP A 532 5.43 5.15 25.15
N THR A 533 6.19 4.57 24.22
CA THR A 533 6.43 5.15 22.89
C THR A 533 5.15 5.20 22.07
N GLU A 534 4.88 6.35 21.44
CA GLU A 534 3.71 6.48 20.57
C GLU A 534 3.79 5.54 19.36
N LEU A 535 2.65 5.01 18.93
CA LEU A 535 2.56 4.02 17.84
C LEU A 535 3.40 4.40 16.60
N TYR A 536 3.37 5.66 16.18
CA TYR A 536 4.05 6.08 14.95
C TYR A 536 5.57 6.08 15.05
N LEU A 537 6.14 6.12 16.26
CA LEU A 537 7.58 6.06 16.50
C LEU A 537 8.09 4.62 16.59
N THR A 538 7.21 3.66 16.82
CA THR A 538 7.58 2.25 16.97
C THR A 538 8.15 1.66 15.69
N GLN A 539 9.18 0.82 15.81
CA GLN A 539 9.82 0.20 14.66
C GLN A 539 8.86 -0.63 13.77
N PRO A 540 7.96 -1.49 14.30
CA PRO A 540 7.09 -2.30 13.46
C PRO A 540 6.13 -1.46 12.61
N PHE A 541 5.68 -0.32 13.15
CA PHE A 541 4.85 0.64 12.42
C PHE A 541 5.65 1.38 11.36
N ALA A 542 6.82 1.94 11.71
CA ALA A 542 7.70 2.64 10.76
C ALA A 542 8.15 1.75 9.59
N CYS A 543 8.29 0.44 9.83
CA CYS A 543 8.61 -0.55 8.81
C CYS A 543 7.41 -1.00 7.95
N GLY A 544 6.18 -0.68 8.34
CA GLY A 544 4.96 -1.12 7.67
C GLY A 544 4.61 -2.59 7.89
N THR A 545 5.03 -3.16 9.01
CA THR A 545 4.72 -4.55 9.40
C THR A 545 3.51 -4.66 10.32
N ALA A 546 3.07 -3.53 10.89
CA ALA A 546 1.90 -3.41 11.72
C ALA A 546 0.94 -2.37 11.13
N PHE A 547 -0.36 -2.64 11.22
CA PHE A 547 -1.40 -1.66 10.89
C PHE A 547 -2.44 -1.62 12.00
N ALA A 548 -2.59 -0.46 12.64
CA ALA A 548 -3.58 -0.25 13.70
C ALA A 548 -4.82 0.49 13.18
N VAL A 549 -5.99 0.07 13.62
CA VAL A 549 -7.28 0.67 13.21
C VAL A 549 -7.48 2.08 13.81
N SER A 550 -6.77 2.41 14.89
CA SER A 550 -6.74 3.74 15.52
C SER A 550 -6.29 4.86 14.57
N VAL A 551 -5.39 4.55 13.63
CA VAL A 551 -4.89 5.49 12.62
C VAL A 551 -6.05 6.10 11.83
N LEU A 552 -7.09 5.32 11.53
CA LEU A 552 -8.24 5.79 10.75
C LEU A 552 -9.11 6.81 11.50
N ASP A 553 -8.97 6.97 12.82
CA ASP A 553 -9.66 8.05 13.55
C ASP A 553 -9.11 9.42 13.21
N SER A 554 -7.81 9.52 12.93
CA SER A 554 -7.20 10.78 12.49
C SER A 554 -7.84 11.27 11.19
N LEU A 555 -8.29 10.35 10.34
CA LEU A 555 -8.93 10.66 9.07
C LEU A 555 -10.27 11.39 9.23
N MET A 556 -10.99 11.19 10.34
CA MET A 556 -12.21 11.97 10.63
C MET A 556 -11.90 13.45 10.73
N SER A 557 -10.83 13.81 11.44
CA SER A 557 -10.39 15.20 11.59
C SER A 557 -9.85 15.77 10.29
N ALA A 558 -9.06 14.99 9.54
CA ALA A 558 -8.53 15.42 8.25
C ALA A 558 -9.65 15.67 7.22
N THR A 559 -10.66 14.80 7.20
CA THR A 559 -11.84 14.94 6.32
C THR A 559 -12.67 16.16 6.70
N TYR A 560 -12.80 16.45 8.00
CA TYR A 560 -13.49 17.66 8.46
C TYR A 560 -12.85 18.94 7.89
N PHE A 561 -11.52 19.07 7.96
CA PHE A 561 -10.83 20.25 7.40
C PHE A 561 -10.76 20.26 5.87
N ASN A 562 -10.73 19.08 5.23
CA ASN A 562 -10.62 18.95 3.79
C ASN A 562 -11.33 17.70 3.28
N ASP A 563 -12.49 17.91 2.64
CA ASP A 563 -13.33 16.90 2.00
C ASP A 563 -12.59 16.11 0.90
N ASN A 564 -11.65 16.75 0.20
CA ASN A 564 -10.95 16.13 -0.91
C ASN A 564 -9.91 15.07 -0.47
N ILE A 565 -9.44 15.09 0.78
CA ILE A 565 -8.44 14.14 1.29
C ILE A 565 -9.00 12.72 1.30
N LEU A 566 -10.23 12.53 1.80
CA LEU A 566 -10.89 11.23 1.81
C LEU A 566 -11.06 10.70 0.39
N THR A 567 -11.50 11.55 -0.53
CA THR A 567 -11.71 11.18 -1.94
C THR A 567 -10.40 10.77 -2.62
N LEU A 568 -9.30 11.48 -2.37
CA LEU A 568 -7.98 11.14 -2.89
C LEU A 568 -7.47 9.81 -2.31
N ILE A 569 -7.50 9.65 -0.98
CA ILE A 569 -7.06 8.43 -0.30
C ILE A 569 -7.86 7.24 -0.80
N ARG A 570 -9.19 7.38 -0.87
CA ARG A 570 -10.07 6.33 -1.37
C ARG A 570 -9.73 5.97 -2.82
N THR A 571 -9.48 6.94 -3.69
CA THR A 571 -9.09 6.70 -5.09
C THR A 571 -7.76 5.95 -5.19
N LEU A 572 -6.76 6.35 -4.39
CA LEU A 572 -5.44 5.74 -4.35
C LEU A 572 -5.48 4.31 -3.78
N VAL A 573 -6.24 4.11 -2.71
CA VAL A 573 -6.22 2.89 -1.90
C VAL A 573 -7.13 1.80 -2.48
N THR A 574 -8.32 2.16 -2.95
CA THR A 574 -9.31 1.19 -3.45
C THR A 574 -9.08 0.76 -4.90
N GLY A 575 -8.08 1.35 -5.57
CA GLY A 575 -7.84 1.11 -6.99
C GLY A 575 -8.85 1.82 -7.90
N GLY A 576 -9.43 2.94 -7.44
CA GLY A 576 -10.36 3.77 -8.21
C GLY A 576 -11.82 3.35 -8.12
N ALA A 577 -12.34 3.04 -6.93
CA ALA A 577 -13.77 2.81 -6.76
C ALA A 577 -14.58 4.10 -7.05
N THR A 578 -15.10 4.22 -8.26
CA THR A 578 -15.93 5.35 -8.69
C THR A 578 -17.31 5.32 -8.04
N PRO A 579 -17.99 6.46 -7.87
CA PRO A 579 -19.38 6.50 -7.40
C PRO A 579 -20.34 5.64 -8.24
N GLU A 580 -20.09 5.50 -9.55
CA GLU A 580 -20.86 4.60 -10.43
C GLU A 580 -20.79 3.14 -9.96
N LEU A 581 -19.61 2.69 -9.55
CA LEU A 581 -19.41 1.34 -9.04
C LEU A 581 -20.09 1.15 -7.68
N GLU A 582 -20.08 2.17 -6.82
CA GLU A 582 -20.84 2.15 -5.56
C GLU A 582 -22.33 1.98 -5.80
N ALA A 583 -22.90 2.68 -6.79
CA ALA A 583 -24.30 2.54 -7.16
C ALA A 583 -24.62 1.12 -7.68
N LEU A 584 -23.74 0.53 -8.49
CA LEU A 584 -23.91 -0.85 -8.97
C LEU A 584 -23.83 -1.88 -7.84
N LEU A 585 -22.90 -1.70 -6.90
CA LEU A 585 -22.77 -2.56 -5.73
C LEU A 585 -23.94 -2.40 -4.75
N ALA A 586 -24.58 -1.21 -4.71
CA ALA A 586 -25.79 -0.99 -3.93
C ALA A 586 -27.00 -1.81 -4.43
N GLU A 587 -27.08 -2.09 -5.73
CA GLU A 587 -28.19 -2.86 -6.31
C GLU A 587 -28.05 -4.37 -6.08
N GLU A 588 -26.87 -4.94 -6.35
CA GLU A 588 -26.69 -6.40 -6.43
C GLU A 588 -25.66 -6.96 -5.44
N ASN A 589 -25.00 -6.12 -4.64
CA ASN A 589 -23.92 -6.50 -3.72
C ASN A 589 -22.80 -7.38 -4.36
N ALA A 590 -22.68 -7.35 -5.69
CA ALA A 590 -21.76 -8.19 -6.46
C ALA A 590 -21.25 -7.44 -7.71
N LEU A 591 -20.05 -7.80 -8.17
CA LEU A 591 -19.47 -7.23 -9.38
C LEU A 591 -20.09 -7.89 -10.62
N ARG A 592 -20.80 -7.09 -11.42
CA ARG A 592 -21.34 -7.52 -12.72
C ARG A 592 -20.24 -7.58 -13.78
N GLY A 593 -20.16 -8.67 -14.55
CA GLY A 593 -19.23 -8.80 -15.66
C GLY A 593 -19.66 -8.00 -16.90
N GLY A 594 -18.74 -7.20 -17.44
CA GLY A 594 -18.94 -6.33 -18.60
C GLY A 594 -18.25 -6.81 -19.88
N TYR A 595 -18.73 -6.35 -21.03
CA TYR A 595 -18.00 -6.49 -22.30
C TYR A 595 -16.93 -5.40 -22.40
N SER A 596 -15.79 -5.73 -23.01
CA SER A 596 -14.70 -4.78 -23.21
C SER A 596 -15.05 -3.84 -24.36
N THR A 597 -15.34 -2.58 -24.05
CA THR A 597 -15.54 -1.50 -25.02
C THR A 597 -14.32 -0.58 -25.01
N PRO A 598 -14.09 0.24 -26.06
CA PRO A 598 -13.01 1.21 -26.05
C PRO A 598 -13.05 2.17 -24.85
N GLN A 599 -14.26 2.50 -24.37
CA GLN A 599 -14.45 3.35 -23.18
C GLN A 599 -14.03 2.62 -21.90
N THR A 600 -14.45 1.37 -21.68
CA THR A 600 -14.06 0.63 -20.47
C THR A 600 -12.57 0.30 -20.46
N LEU A 601 -11.94 0.13 -21.63
CA LEU A 601 -10.50 -0.05 -21.74
C LEU A 601 -9.71 1.24 -21.45
N ALA A 602 -10.28 2.42 -21.73
CA ALA A 602 -9.66 3.71 -21.40
C ALA A 602 -9.63 3.96 -19.88
N ASN A 603 -10.63 3.49 -19.14
CA ASN A 603 -10.68 3.59 -17.66
C ASN A 603 -9.52 2.85 -16.95
N ARG A 604 -8.77 2.03 -17.67
CA ARG A 604 -7.61 1.29 -17.17
C ARG A 604 -6.33 2.12 -17.15
N ASP A 605 -6.29 3.21 -17.91
CA ASP A 605 -5.13 4.10 -18.02
C ASP A 605 -5.01 4.99 -16.78
N ARG A 606 -4.73 4.34 -15.66
CA ARG A 606 -4.58 4.95 -14.34
C ARG A 606 -3.26 4.50 -13.74
N CYS A 607 -2.69 5.36 -12.92
CA CYS A 607 -1.48 5.04 -12.20
C CYS A 607 -1.67 3.84 -11.27
N ARG A 608 -0.58 3.13 -11.02
CA ARG A 608 -0.47 2.07 -10.01
C ARG A 608 0.69 2.38 -9.08
N VAL A 609 0.53 2.00 -7.82
CA VAL A 609 1.60 2.09 -6.83
C VAL A 609 2.58 0.93 -7.05
N ALA A 610 3.87 1.24 -7.05
CA ALA A 610 4.94 0.25 -7.15
C ALA A 610 6.17 0.67 -6.34
N GLN A 611 7.03 -0.31 -6.07
CA GLN A 611 8.37 -0.09 -5.53
C GLN A 611 9.41 -0.44 -6.59
N LEU A 612 10.37 0.46 -6.80
CA LEU A 612 11.52 0.24 -7.66
C LEU A 612 12.76 0.00 -6.82
N ALA A 613 13.50 -1.06 -7.11
CA ALA A 613 14.83 -1.25 -6.56
C ALA A 613 15.84 -0.35 -7.30
N LEU A 614 16.77 0.28 -6.57
CA LEU A 614 17.84 1.07 -7.20
C LEU A 614 18.99 0.20 -7.70
N TYR A 615 19.32 -0.90 -7.02
CA TYR A 615 20.40 -1.80 -7.45
C TYR A 615 20.17 -2.50 -8.79
N ASP A 616 18.95 -2.44 -9.34
CA ASP A 616 18.58 -3.02 -10.63
C ASP A 616 17.83 -2.00 -11.48
N GLY A 617 18.09 -1.99 -12.79
CA GLY A 617 17.38 -1.16 -13.76
C GLY A 617 18.04 0.18 -14.11
N PRO A 618 17.29 1.09 -14.77
CA PRO A 618 17.83 2.28 -15.44
C PRO A 618 18.28 3.41 -14.50
N PHE A 619 18.07 3.22 -13.19
CA PHE A 619 18.40 4.18 -12.15
C PHE A 619 19.56 3.73 -11.25
N ALA A 620 20.19 2.58 -11.55
CA ALA A 620 21.32 2.08 -10.77
C ALA A 620 22.48 3.08 -10.68
N ASP A 621 22.76 3.79 -11.77
CA ASP A 621 23.80 4.83 -11.81
C ASP A 621 23.55 5.98 -10.83
N LEU A 622 22.30 6.23 -10.44
CA LEU A 622 21.92 7.27 -9.48
C LEU A 622 21.90 6.76 -8.03
N GLY A 623 21.93 5.44 -7.83
CA GLY A 623 21.95 4.83 -6.50
C GLY A 623 23.27 4.97 -5.77
N ASP A 624 24.39 5.14 -6.50
CA ASP A 624 25.74 5.28 -5.93
C ASP A 624 26.02 6.72 -5.46
N GLY A 625 25.28 7.19 -4.44
CA GLY A 625 25.47 8.51 -3.83
C GLY A 625 24.88 9.68 -4.62
N GLY A 626 23.91 9.40 -5.50
CA GLY A 626 23.16 10.44 -6.21
C GLY A 626 22.11 11.11 -5.33
N CYS A 627 21.59 12.25 -5.80
CA CYS A 627 20.53 12.99 -5.13
C CYS A 627 19.14 12.45 -5.51
N TYR A 628 18.22 12.40 -4.55
CA TYR A 628 16.83 11.99 -4.78
C TYR A 628 16.13 12.90 -5.81
N GLY A 629 16.43 14.20 -5.81
CA GLY A 629 15.85 15.14 -6.76
C GLY A 629 16.20 14.86 -8.22
N ASP A 630 17.41 14.39 -8.50
CA ASP A 630 17.82 13.99 -9.85
C ASP A 630 17.10 12.74 -10.31
N LEU A 631 16.93 11.76 -9.40
CA LEU A 631 16.11 10.57 -9.64
C LEU A 631 14.67 10.95 -9.95
N PHE A 632 14.07 11.82 -9.15
CA PHE A 632 12.70 12.32 -9.34
C PHE A 632 12.53 12.94 -10.74
N CYS A 633 13.39 13.88 -11.12
CA CYS A 633 13.33 14.54 -12.42
C CYS A 633 13.55 13.56 -13.58
N LYS A 634 14.50 12.63 -13.47
CA LYS A 634 14.80 11.63 -14.51
C LYS A 634 13.64 10.65 -14.69
N ALA A 635 13.07 10.14 -13.60
CA ALA A 635 11.94 9.21 -13.61
C ALA A 635 10.68 9.85 -14.19
N LEU A 636 10.38 11.09 -13.81
CA LEU A 636 9.23 11.84 -14.28
C LEU A 636 9.33 12.17 -15.78
N LYS A 637 10.49 12.65 -16.26
CA LYS A 637 10.68 13.00 -17.68
C LYS A 637 10.70 11.79 -18.61
N THR A 638 11.35 10.70 -18.18
CA THR A 638 11.60 9.55 -19.05
C THR A 638 10.43 8.58 -19.07
N TYR A 639 9.81 8.35 -17.91
CA TYR A 639 8.80 7.30 -17.73
C TYR A 639 7.45 7.82 -17.22
N ASN A 640 7.29 9.13 -16.99
CA ASN A 640 6.13 9.72 -16.31
C ASN A 640 5.84 9.04 -14.95
N MET A 641 6.91 8.63 -14.28
CA MET A 641 6.86 8.00 -12.97
C MET A 641 7.07 9.04 -11.88
N LEU A 642 6.07 9.19 -11.01
CA LEU A 642 6.14 10.12 -9.89
C LEU A 642 6.69 9.40 -8.67
N CYS A 643 7.92 9.72 -8.27
CA CYS A 643 8.52 9.24 -7.03
C CYS A 643 8.00 10.09 -5.86
N PHE A 644 7.61 9.46 -4.75
CA PHE A 644 7.04 10.19 -3.60
C PHE A 644 7.58 9.74 -2.23
N GLY A 645 8.50 8.77 -2.20
CA GLY A 645 9.24 8.43 -0.99
C GLY A 645 10.26 7.33 -1.19
N ILE A 646 10.98 7.00 -0.12
CA ILE A 646 12.05 5.99 -0.07
C ILE A 646 11.69 4.95 0.99
N TYR A 647 12.08 3.70 0.76
CA TYR A 647 11.99 2.58 1.70
C TYR A 647 13.40 2.02 1.96
N ARG A 648 14.05 2.62 2.96
CA ARG A 648 15.48 2.47 3.26
C ARG A 648 15.72 1.38 4.31
N LEU A 649 16.80 0.63 4.18
CA LEU A 649 17.21 -0.34 5.21
C LEU A 649 17.53 0.38 6.53
N ARG A 650 17.04 -0.14 7.66
CA ARG A 650 17.25 0.44 9.00
C ARG A 650 18.72 0.71 9.27
N ASP A 651 19.57 -0.28 9.00
CA ASP A 651 20.99 -0.25 9.33
C ASP A 651 21.85 0.36 8.20
N ALA A 652 21.25 1.04 7.19
CA ALA A 652 21.98 1.61 6.05
C ALA A 652 22.96 2.73 6.42
N HIS A 653 22.66 3.47 7.49
CA HIS A 653 23.50 4.56 8.00
C HIS A 653 24.70 4.04 8.82
N LEU A 654 24.68 2.77 9.23
CA LEU A 654 25.75 2.17 10.02
C LEU A 654 26.91 1.72 9.11
N SER A 655 28.13 1.99 9.55
CA SER A 655 29.35 1.62 8.82
C SER A 655 29.64 0.11 8.80
N THR A 656 29.00 -0.67 9.66
CA THR A 656 29.14 -2.13 9.73
C THR A 656 28.00 -2.83 8.99
N PRO A 657 28.29 -3.76 8.05
CA PRO A 657 27.25 -4.49 7.35
C PRO A 657 26.47 -5.39 8.31
N SER A 658 25.20 -5.06 8.53
CA SER A 658 24.24 -5.83 9.31
C SER A 658 23.47 -6.83 8.42
N GLN A 659 23.01 -7.93 9.01
CA GLN A 659 22.10 -8.88 8.32
C GLN A 659 20.63 -8.46 8.40
N CYS A 660 20.31 -7.34 9.06
CA CYS A 660 18.94 -6.86 9.17
C CYS A 660 18.38 -6.45 7.80
N THR A 661 17.27 -7.07 7.39
CA THR A 661 16.56 -6.75 6.15
C THR A 661 15.40 -5.78 6.35
N LYS A 662 15.19 -5.29 7.59
CA LYS A 662 14.11 -4.37 7.91
C LYS A 662 14.33 -3.02 7.24
N ARG A 663 13.26 -2.46 6.73
CA ARG A 663 13.26 -1.17 6.03
C ARG A 663 12.21 -0.27 6.62
N TYR A 664 12.49 1.02 6.71
CA TYR A 664 11.58 2.04 7.19
C TYR A 664 11.25 3.04 6.07
N VAL A 665 10.16 3.78 6.27
CA VAL A 665 9.59 4.68 5.28
C VAL A 665 10.14 6.10 5.43
N ILE A 666 10.49 6.75 4.32
CA ILE A 666 10.80 8.18 4.29
C ILE A 666 9.90 8.83 3.23
N THR A 667 8.99 9.69 3.68
CA THR A 667 8.02 10.39 2.82
C THR A 667 8.61 11.70 2.33
N ASN A 668 8.43 12.02 1.04
CA ASN A 668 8.81 13.31 0.45
C ASN A 668 10.21 13.82 0.90
N PRO A 669 11.30 13.06 0.65
CA PRO A 669 12.64 13.51 0.98
C PRO A 669 13.02 14.77 0.20
N PRO A 670 13.93 15.61 0.74
CA PRO A 670 14.37 16.84 0.07
C PRO A 670 15.17 16.53 -1.20
N TYR A 671 15.33 17.54 -2.06
CA TYR A 671 16.01 17.41 -3.35
C TYR A 671 17.44 16.85 -3.22
N GLU A 672 18.21 17.36 -2.26
CA GLU A 672 19.62 16.99 -1.99
C GLU A 672 19.77 15.72 -1.15
N PHE A 673 18.71 14.96 -0.92
CA PHE A 673 18.77 13.76 -0.09
C PHE A 673 19.61 12.68 -0.79
N GLU A 674 20.63 12.17 -0.09
CA GLU A 674 21.55 11.16 -0.62
C GLU A 674 20.88 9.78 -0.71
N LEU A 675 21.00 9.14 -1.87
CA LEU A 675 20.51 7.79 -2.13
C LEU A 675 21.54 6.72 -1.83
N VAL A 676 21.06 5.55 -1.40
CA VAL A 676 21.88 4.35 -1.20
C VAL A 676 21.45 3.29 -2.22
N PRO A 677 22.37 2.47 -2.80
CA PRO A 677 22.02 1.50 -3.85
C PRO A 677 20.99 0.45 -3.41
N THR A 678 20.92 0.18 -2.11
CA THR A 678 19.97 -0.78 -1.52
C THR A 678 18.56 -0.21 -1.37
N ASP A 679 18.33 1.08 -1.59
CA ASP A 679 17.02 1.71 -1.39
C ASP A 679 15.97 1.18 -2.37
N LEU A 680 14.73 1.12 -1.89
CA LEU A 680 13.55 0.91 -2.72
C LEU A 680 12.77 2.22 -2.79
N ILE A 681 12.28 2.61 -3.96
CA ILE A 681 11.64 3.91 -4.20
C ILE A 681 10.15 3.71 -4.41
N PHE A 682 9.33 4.41 -3.64
CA PHE A 682 7.89 4.47 -3.86
C PHE A 682 7.58 5.35 -5.07
N CYS A 683 6.85 4.79 -6.03
CA CYS A 683 6.50 5.50 -7.24
C CYS A 683 5.09 5.19 -7.76
N LEU A 684 4.53 6.14 -8.49
CA LEU A 684 3.31 5.97 -9.26
C LEU A 684 3.68 5.70 -10.71
N MET A 685 3.50 4.46 -11.14
CA MET A 685 3.75 4.01 -12.51
C MET A 685 2.50 4.19 -13.37
N GLN A 686 2.68 4.70 -14.59
CA GLN A 686 1.62 4.69 -15.60
C GLN A 686 1.30 3.26 -16.07
N PHE A 687 0.11 3.09 -16.65
CA PHE A 687 -0.26 1.84 -17.28
C PHE A 687 0.47 1.67 -18.62
N ASP A 688 1.22 0.57 -18.79
CA ASP A 688 1.92 0.29 -20.05
C ASP A 688 1.04 -0.56 -20.98
N HIS A 689 0.64 -0.02 -22.12
CA HIS A 689 -0.12 -0.77 -23.13
C HIS A 689 0.69 -1.86 -23.85
N ASN A 690 2.03 -1.79 -23.83
CA ASN A 690 2.90 -2.64 -24.63
C ASN A 690 3.28 -3.97 -23.95
N ALA A 691 3.20 -4.03 -22.62
CA ALA A 691 3.48 -5.25 -21.84
C ALA A 691 2.55 -6.43 -22.20
N GLY A 692 1.36 -6.16 -22.76
CA GLY A 692 0.43 -7.19 -23.22
C GLY A 692 0.74 -7.82 -24.58
N GLN A 693 1.51 -7.17 -25.45
CA GLN A 693 1.77 -7.61 -26.83
C GLN A 693 3.12 -8.34 -27.01
N SER A 694 4.02 -8.22 -26.03
CA SER A 694 5.40 -8.73 -26.10
C SER A 694 5.52 -10.26 -26.01
N ARG A 695 4.44 -11.00 -25.75
CA ARG A 695 4.45 -12.48 -25.75
C ARG A 695 3.71 -13.15 -26.91
N THR A 696 2.93 -12.42 -27.71
CA THR A 696 2.18 -12.99 -28.85
C THR A 696 2.88 -12.82 -30.20
N SER A 697 4.04 -12.15 -30.25
CA SER A 697 4.80 -11.89 -31.49
C SER A 697 6.19 -12.57 -31.55
N LEU A 698 6.43 -13.60 -30.72
CA LEU A 698 7.57 -14.51 -30.87
C LEU A 698 7.15 -15.80 -31.60
N SER A 699 6.63 -15.66 -32.81
CA SER A 699 6.63 -16.75 -33.79
C SER A 699 6.84 -16.19 -35.20
N HIS A 700 7.98 -16.57 -35.78
CA HIS A 700 8.35 -16.47 -37.19
C HIS A 700 8.32 -15.09 -37.87
N SER A 701 9.48 -14.44 -37.92
CA SER A 701 9.88 -13.65 -39.10
C SER A 701 11.39 -13.75 -39.35
N SER A 702 11.80 -14.91 -39.86
CA SER A 702 13.04 -15.03 -40.61
C SER A 702 12.86 -14.31 -41.95
N HIS A 703 13.21 -13.03 -42.02
CA HIS A 703 13.46 -12.34 -43.28
C HIS A 703 14.85 -11.70 -43.28
N SER A 704 15.65 -12.26 -44.19
CA SER A 704 16.96 -11.85 -44.67
C SER A 704 17.05 -10.37 -45.05
N SER A 705 18.01 -9.66 -44.48
CA SER A 705 18.50 -8.39 -45.02
C SER A 705 19.87 -8.60 -45.67
N HIS A 706 19.84 -8.88 -46.97
CA HIS A 706 20.96 -8.60 -47.86
C HIS A 706 21.22 -7.09 -47.83
N SER A 707 22.35 -6.66 -47.27
CA SER A 707 22.91 -5.33 -47.52
C SER A 707 24.18 -5.47 -48.34
N SER A 708 24.17 -4.88 -49.53
CA SER A 708 25.26 -4.83 -50.48
C SER A 708 26.23 -3.72 -50.09
N SER A 709 27.47 -4.13 -49.80
CA SER A 709 28.63 -3.29 -49.61
C SER A 709 29.01 -2.50 -50.86
N LYS A 710 29.50 -1.26 -50.69
CA LYS A 710 30.69 -0.74 -51.40
C LYS A 710 31.33 0.47 -50.70
N LYS A 711 32.53 0.22 -50.15
CA LYS A 711 33.79 1.01 -50.12
C LYS A 711 33.73 2.40 -49.48
N SER A 712 34.65 2.82 -48.60
CA SER A 712 36.13 2.68 -48.53
C SER A 712 36.58 3.22 -47.14
N SER A 713 37.76 3.03 -46.56
CA SER A 713 39.04 2.40 -46.88
C SER A 713 39.78 2.18 -45.56
N SER A 714 40.39 1.01 -45.38
CA SER A 714 41.34 0.71 -44.32
C SER A 714 42.78 1.07 -44.75
N VAL A 715 43.63 1.42 -43.79
CA VAL A 715 45.09 1.42 -43.97
C VAL A 715 45.67 0.33 -43.05
N HIS A 716 46.08 -0.75 -43.72
CA HIS A 716 47.14 -1.73 -43.47
C HIS A 716 47.43 -2.30 -42.07
N SER A 717 47.31 -3.64 -42.01
CA SER A 717 48.02 -4.56 -41.13
C SER A 717 49.17 -5.25 -41.87
N VAL A 718 50.34 -5.41 -41.23
CA VAL A 718 51.45 -6.33 -41.62
C VAL A 718 52.13 -6.89 -40.33
N PRO A 719 52.70 -8.13 -40.36
CA PRO A 719 52.92 -9.05 -39.21
C PRO A 719 54.22 -8.87 -38.40
N PRO A 720 54.50 -9.73 -37.38
CA PRO A 720 55.55 -9.50 -36.39
C PRO A 720 56.93 -9.93 -36.88
N SER A 721 57.94 -9.11 -36.59
CA SER A 721 59.35 -9.47 -36.78
C SER A 721 60.08 -9.50 -35.43
N ASN A 722 60.65 -10.66 -35.13
CA ASN A 722 61.63 -10.91 -34.08
C ASN A 722 62.92 -10.12 -34.36
N ARG A 723 63.43 -9.34 -33.40
CA ARG A 723 64.81 -9.46 -32.90
C ARG A 723 65.13 -8.60 -31.68
N GLN A 724 66.03 -9.18 -30.89
CA GLN A 724 66.59 -8.78 -29.60
C GLN A 724 67.46 -7.51 -29.63
N ASN A 725 67.46 -6.76 -28.52
CA ASN A 725 68.63 -6.44 -27.69
C ASN A 725 68.14 -5.80 -26.36
N ARG A 726 68.39 -6.40 -25.18
CA ARG A 726 69.54 -6.17 -24.25
C ARG A 726 69.66 -4.68 -23.86
N SER A 727 69.68 -4.23 -22.61
CA SER A 727 70.04 -4.74 -21.27
C SER A 727 69.54 -3.69 -20.25
N SER A 728 69.23 -3.92 -18.96
CA SER A 728 70.09 -4.49 -17.91
C SER A 728 69.27 -4.84 -16.66
N LYS A 729 69.45 -6.07 -16.16
CA LYS A 729 69.07 -6.53 -14.82
C LYS A 729 70.11 -6.09 -13.78
N THR A 730 69.65 -5.87 -12.55
CA THR A 730 70.42 -6.17 -11.34
C THR A 730 69.78 -7.37 -10.63
N ARG A 731 70.64 -8.28 -10.17
CA ARG A 731 70.43 -9.68 -9.71
C ARG A 731 70.48 -9.74 -8.17
N GLU A 732 69.68 -10.59 -7.51
CA GLU A 732 70.05 -11.86 -6.79
C GLU A 732 71.19 -11.76 -5.74
N ALA A 733 71.31 -12.51 -4.63
CA ALA A 733 70.53 -13.51 -3.85
C ALA A 733 71.50 -14.09 -2.77
N ARG A 734 70.97 -14.99 -1.90
CA ARG A 734 71.64 -16.07 -1.09
C ARG A 734 72.07 -15.71 0.35
N ASP A 735 71.97 -16.59 1.37
CA ASP A 735 71.99 -18.07 1.41
C ASP A 735 71.47 -18.64 2.79
N LYS A 736 70.89 -19.86 2.79
CA LYS A 736 71.01 -21.03 3.74
C LYS A 736 70.57 -20.90 5.25
N GLN A 737 70.18 -21.92 6.05
CA GLN A 737 70.00 -23.40 6.00
C GLN A 737 69.30 -23.92 7.30
N ASN A 738 68.82 -25.17 7.27
CA ASN A 738 68.54 -26.16 8.35
C ASN A 738 67.26 -25.98 9.22
N ALA A 739 66.22 -26.83 9.15
CA ALA A 739 66.04 -28.26 9.50
C ALA A 739 65.87 -28.55 11.01
N THR A 740 64.73 -29.15 11.42
CA THR A 740 64.55 -30.50 12.06
C THR A 740 63.37 -30.60 13.06
N ARG A 741 62.53 -31.66 12.89
CA ARG A 741 61.82 -32.53 13.87
C ARG A 741 60.57 -32.11 14.69
N MET A 742 59.47 -32.81 14.37
CA MET A 742 58.66 -33.76 15.18
C MET A 742 57.90 -33.36 16.48
N ASN A 743 56.57 -33.49 16.38
CA ASN A 743 55.66 -34.41 17.11
C ASN A 743 55.15 -34.11 18.56
N ARG A 744 53.81 -34.30 18.70
CA ARG A 744 53.00 -34.81 19.84
C ARG A 744 52.49 -33.90 20.99
N MET A 745 51.15 -34.00 21.11
CA MET A 745 50.32 -34.30 22.30
C MET A 745 50.00 -33.26 23.39
N SER A 746 48.72 -33.35 23.76
CA SER A 746 47.92 -32.85 24.87
C SER A 746 48.52 -32.78 26.29
N GLN A 747 47.85 -31.95 27.10
CA GLN A 747 47.54 -32.03 28.55
C GLN A 747 48.04 -30.91 29.47
N GLU A 748 47.04 -30.21 30.04
CA GLU A 748 46.83 -29.75 31.42
C GLU A 748 48.01 -29.53 32.41
N LYS A 749 48.02 -28.34 33.05
CA LYS A 749 47.88 -28.03 34.51
C LYS A 749 48.52 -26.67 34.83
N LYS A 750 47.79 -25.64 35.31
CA LYS A 750 47.32 -25.32 36.69
C LYS A 750 48.42 -24.93 37.69
N TRP A 751 48.36 -23.69 38.22
CA TRP A 751 48.75 -23.19 39.56
C TRP A 751 47.93 -21.88 39.80
N PHE A 752 46.90 -21.79 40.68
CA PHE A 752 46.86 -21.54 42.16
C PHE A 752 47.64 -20.28 42.61
N THR A 753 47.20 -19.33 43.46
CA THR A 753 45.99 -18.91 44.22
C THR A 753 46.26 -17.44 44.68
N ASP A 754 45.30 -16.59 45.05
CA ASP A 754 44.76 -16.45 46.42
C ASP A 754 43.52 -15.52 46.42
N GLU A 755 42.44 -15.97 47.06
CA GLU A 755 41.42 -15.11 47.70
C GLU A 755 41.72 -14.99 49.21
N PRO A 756 41.03 -14.10 49.95
CA PRO A 756 39.92 -14.63 50.76
C PRO A 756 38.66 -13.74 50.84
N GLU A 757 37.51 -14.35 50.52
CA GLU A 757 36.33 -14.59 51.37
C GLU A 757 35.62 -13.42 52.09
N ASN A 758 34.33 -13.23 51.76
CA ASN A 758 33.25 -13.64 52.68
C ASN A 758 31.88 -13.73 51.97
N ALA A 759 31.36 -14.96 51.88
CA ALA A 759 30.02 -15.30 51.42
C ALA A 759 29.23 -15.96 52.56
N TYR A 760 27.91 -15.74 52.60
CA TYR A 760 26.96 -16.62 53.29
C TYR A 760 25.83 -17.00 52.32
N PRO A 761 25.67 -18.29 51.97
CA PRO A 761 24.50 -18.82 51.27
C PRO A 761 23.58 -19.60 52.23
N ARG A 762 22.28 -19.68 51.93
CA ARG A 762 21.41 -20.75 52.46
C ARG A 762 20.48 -21.32 51.39
N ASN A 763 20.70 -22.61 51.15
CA ASN A 763 19.83 -23.62 50.53
C ASN A 763 18.40 -23.63 51.10
N ILE A 764 17.41 -24.02 50.28
CA ILE A 764 16.36 -24.99 50.69
C ILE A 764 16.01 -25.94 49.53
N GLN A 765 15.98 -27.24 49.87
CA GLN A 765 15.65 -28.42 49.07
C GLN A 765 14.14 -28.69 48.96
N ILE A 766 13.80 -29.56 48.00
CA ILE A 766 12.48 -30.12 47.65
C ILE A 766 12.19 -31.42 48.44
N LYS A 767 10.88 -31.68 48.75
CA LYS A 767 10.12 -32.97 48.96
C LYS A 767 9.58 -33.23 50.39
N PRO A 768 8.55 -34.08 50.65
CA PRO A 768 7.40 -34.61 49.86
C PRO A 768 6.01 -34.72 50.62
N MET A 769 4.99 -35.27 49.92
CA MET A 769 3.61 -35.77 50.23
C MET A 769 3.16 -36.15 51.68
N SER A 770 1.86 -35.98 52.03
CA SER A 770 0.78 -37.01 51.87
C SER A 770 -0.56 -36.69 52.59
N THR A 771 -1.59 -37.45 52.19
CA THR A 771 -3.05 -37.45 52.38
C THR A 771 -3.60 -37.82 53.77
N HIS A 772 -4.81 -37.34 54.12
CA HIS A 772 -5.85 -38.13 54.81
C HIS A 772 -7.30 -37.62 54.57
N MET A 773 -8.21 -38.59 54.42
CA MET A 773 -9.64 -38.55 54.09
C MET A 773 -10.56 -38.06 55.24
N ALA A 774 -11.76 -37.57 54.90
CA ALA A 774 -13.01 -37.98 55.56
C ALA A 774 -14.27 -37.61 54.74
N ASN A 775 -15.15 -38.61 54.56
CA ASN A 775 -16.50 -38.52 54.01
C ASN A 775 -17.45 -37.70 54.90
N GLN A 776 -18.41 -36.99 54.31
CA GLN A 776 -19.79 -36.98 54.80
C GLN A 776 -20.79 -36.69 53.68
N VAL A 777 -21.93 -37.36 53.81
CA VAL A 777 -22.97 -37.65 52.82
C VAL A 777 -24.27 -36.96 53.29
N ASN A 778 -25.16 -36.67 52.33
CA ASN A 778 -26.64 -36.54 52.42
C ASN A 778 -27.33 -35.17 52.57
N GLN A 779 -28.16 -34.90 51.54
CA GLN A 779 -29.63 -34.71 51.58
C GLN A 779 -30.30 -33.31 51.57
N TYR A 780 -31.07 -33.12 50.50
CA TYR A 780 -32.46 -32.62 50.38
C TYR A 780 -32.83 -31.12 50.58
N LYS A 781 -33.41 -30.61 49.48
CA LYS A 781 -34.73 -29.95 49.30
C LYS A 781 -34.85 -28.42 49.20
N SER A 782 -35.64 -28.08 48.18
CA SER A 782 -36.16 -26.82 47.68
C SER A 782 -37.04 -26.05 48.67
N THR A 783 -37.08 -24.72 48.53
CA THR A 783 -38.33 -23.92 48.59
C THR A 783 -38.15 -22.55 47.90
N SER A 784 -39.22 -22.14 47.24
CA SER A 784 -39.48 -20.95 46.42
C SER A 784 -39.71 -19.64 47.18
N SER A 785 -39.48 -18.50 46.53
CA SER A 785 -40.37 -17.31 46.53
C SER A 785 -39.79 -16.24 45.57
N LEU A 786 -40.42 -15.93 44.43
CA LEU A 786 -41.52 -14.97 44.20
C LEU A 786 -41.11 -13.49 44.28
N ILE A 787 -41.19 -12.87 43.10
CA ILE A 787 -41.06 -11.44 42.73
C ILE A 787 -42.11 -10.58 43.46
N PRO A 788 -41.84 -9.28 43.70
CA PRO A 788 -42.74 -8.26 43.14
C PRO A 788 -42.04 -7.03 42.50
N PRO A 789 -42.68 -6.32 41.55
CA PRO A 789 -42.18 -5.12 40.89
C PRO A 789 -42.70 -3.82 41.54
N ILE A 790 -41.97 -2.70 41.38
CA ILE A 790 -42.39 -1.33 41.75
C ILE A 790 -41.95 -0.42 40.59
N ARG A 791 -42.83 0.09 39.70
CA ARG A 791 -43.92 1.09 39.78
C ARG A 791 -43.41 2.54 39.61
N GLU A 792 -43.92 3.17 38.55
CA GLU A 792 -43.83 4.58 38.16
C GLU A 792 -44.23 5.54 39.29
N VAL A 793 -43.58 6.71 39.35
CA VAL A 793 -44.10 7.93 39.99
C VAL A 793 -43.63 9.15 39.18
N GLU A 794 -44.61 9.92 38.71
CA GLU A 794 -44.53 11.26 38.12
C GLU A 794 -44.20 12.35 39.16
N ASP A 795 -43.65 13.47 38.67
CA ASP A 795 -43.75 14.88 39.13
C ASP A 795 -43.60 15.25 40.62
N GLU A 796 -42.62 16.12 40.93
CA GLU A 796 -42.85 17.53 41.32
C GLU A 796 -41.53 18.27 41.69
N CYS A 797 -41.45 19.52 41.23
CA CYS A 797 -40.52 20.64 41.54
C CYS A 797 -39.12 20.70 40.90
#